data_AF-A0AAX2M8A4-F1
#
_entry.id   AF-A0AAX2M8A4-F1
#
_cell.length_a   1.000
_cell.length_b   1.000
_cell.length_c   1.000
_cell.angle_alpha   90.00
_cell.angle_beta   90.00
_cell.angle_gamma   90.00
#
_symmetry.space_group_name_H-M   'P 1'
#
loop_
_entity.id
_entity.type
_entity.pdbx_description
1 polymer ?
#
loop_
_entity_poly.entity_id
_entity_poly.type
_entity_poly.pdbx_seq_one_letter_code
_entity_poly.pdbx_strand_id
1 'polypeptide(L)'
;MCKCIATMLNTNDNYHHYQMRFVAPQEEMMNTTRLLPSLLLAPWLAAPAHADEAFQLQTVSVSAAAGGQAYQSRQAGIAGQPRDVIDIPQAVQSVGPQVLRDQQARSLGDALRNVSGVVESNTLAGIQDSFTRRGFGSRGDGSVLRDGVRSALLNNFGPTTESVEVLKGPASLLYGIQEPGGVINVISKKPQFADEGSVSVRGGSFGGGAGFDLTGPLSDHFAYRLIGDLDESGYWRNFGNSRRKLIAPSLAWQDGADQALLAYEYQDFLTPYDRGTLFVNGAPLNIPRERRLDEAWNVARGTSQSLNLSHTRELGGAWQLTTRLGWNQLRYSDRQARPSSYNAKTGELKRRADGNAYDNSVMLFSSRLQGRLQLFGQTHEPMAGVEAERRRELRGDTYRGREVGGFNVYNPAYGGLPYPSQLSAAQSDNRSDIDSQALLLQDNWTLSERWIANLGARYQHYRQEDGAGRPYAVTARSGGSQLLPQAGLLHKLTPQLSLYGSYSESFKPNAGSDGQSFSPEKGASREVGVKLDRDGLSASLAVYHIEKSNVVVTENNVSRAVGKARSQGAEVDVSGQLTRRLSAIANVAYTDAKVTEDIAANVGKRLFNVPRRSGSLSLAYDFGADRLGHRWRAGGGARYVGARPGDSANSFELPAYSVADAFVSWQGKLGRNPLSLQLNVKNLFDKTYYASSSGSALQVRVGEPREVALQTRLSF
;
A
#
# COMPACT_ATOMS: atom_id res chain seq x y z
N MET A 1 -16.06 -31.03 29.73
CA MET A 1 -15.77 -29.69 29.18
C MET A 1 -15.12 -29.80 27.80
N CYS A 2 -15.76 -30.60 26.95
CA CYS A 2 -15.48 -30.90 25.54
C CYS A 2 -16.85 -31.25 24.95
N LYS A 3 -17.15 -30.80 23.72
CA LYS A 3 -18.45 -30.85 23.02
C LYS A 3 -19.49 -29.83 23.51
N CYS A 4 -19.69 -28.76 22.74
CA CYS A 4 -21.01 -28.33 22.24
C CYS A 4 -20.83 -27.21 21.22
N ILE A 5 -21.80 -27.11 20.30
CA ILE A 5 -21.96 -26.15 19.18
C ILE A 5 -21.53 -26.71 17.83
N ALA A 6 -22.27 -27.74 17.43
CA ALA A 6 -22.71 -27.91 16.05
C ALA A 6 -24.25 -27.90 16.09
N THR A 7 -24.87 -27.35 15.05
CA THR A 7 -26.32 -27.34 14.70
C THR A 7 -26.97 -25.96 14.76
N MET A 8 -26.80 -25.19 13.69
CA MET A 8 -27.89 -24.50 12.99
C MET A 8 -27.30 -23.81 11.77
N LEU A 9 -27.67 -24.28 10.58
CA LEU A 9 -27.79 -23.55 9.31
C LEU A 9 -28.03 -24.62 8.22
N ASN A 10 -29.29 -25.00 8.06
CA ASN A 10 -29.77 -25.75 6.90
C ASN A 10 -30.82 -24.89 6.22
N THR A 11 -30.45 -24.25 5.12
CA THR A 11 -31.36 -23.85 4.04
C THR A 11 -30.61 -23.87 2.72
N ASN A 12 -31.00 -24.85 1.90
CA ASN A 12 -30.76 -25.08 0.48
C ASN A 12 -30.10 -23.95 -0.33
N ASP A 13 -29.04 -24.30 -1.06
CA ASP A 13 -28.86 -23.87 -2.44
C ASP A 13 -27.96 -24.86 -3.21
N ASN A 14 -28.42 -25.21 -4.42
CA ASN A 14 -27.85 -26.22 -5.30
C ASN A 14 -26.43 -25.86 -5.77
N TYR A 15 -25.44 -26.70 -5.46
CA TYR A 15 -24.10 -26.64 -6.02
C TYR A 15 -23.79 -27.87 -6.86
N HIS A 16 -23.45 -27.63 -8.13
CA HIS A 16 -22.88 -28.64 -9.02
C HIS A 16 -21.52 -29.13 -8.50
N HIS A 17 -21.40 -30.44 -8.34
CA HIS A 17 -20.15 -31.13 -7.98
C HIS A 17 -19.06 -30.90 -9.04
N TYR A 18 -17.99 -30.19 -8.69
CA TYR A 18 -16.69 -30.31 -9.35
C TYR A 18 -15.83 -31.31 -8.58
N GLN A 19 -15.53 -32.45 -9.21
CA GLN A 19 -14.57 -33.41 -8.67
C GLN A 19 -13.14 -32.87 -8.83
N MET A 20 -12.42 -32.78 -7.72
CA MET A 20 -10.97 -32.54 -7.70
C MET A 20 -10.25 -33.82 -8.14
N ARG A 21 -9.60 -33.80 -9.31
CA ARG A 21 -8.56 -34.77 -9.67
C ARG A 21 -7.20 -34.15 -9.40
N PHE A 22 -6.48 -34.72 -8.44
CA PHE A 22 -5.04 -34.49 -8.31
C PHE A 22 -4.33 -35.27 -9.42
N VAL A 23 -3.69 -34.56 -10.35
CA VAL A 23 -2.76 -35.13 -11.32
C VAL A 23 -1.35 -34.73 -10.87
N ALA A 24 -0.57 -35.72 -10.45
CA ALA A 24 0.86 -35.55 -10.19
C ALA A 24 1.60 -35.34 -11.52
N PRO A 25 2.55 -34.40 -11.64
CA PRO A 25 3.42 -34.33 -12.81
C PRO A 25 4.55 -35.35 -12.69
N GLN A 26 4.78 -36.08 -13.78
CA GLN A 26 5.93 -36.97 -13.97
C GLN A 26 7.24 -36.18 -14.06
N GLU A 27 8.29 -36.78 -13.53
CA GLU A 27 9.68 -36.32 -13.56
C GLU A 27 10.25 -36.35 -14.97
N GLU A 28 10.86 -35.23 -15.40
CA GLU A 28 11.92 -35.26 -16.42
C GLU A 28 13.21 -34.73 -15.79
N MET A 29 14.19 -35.64 -15.70
CA MET A 29 15.55 -35.37 -15.28
C MET A 29 16.27 -34.50 -16.31
N MET A 30 16.77 -33.34 -15.89
CA MET A 30 17.80 -32.62 -16.63
C MET A 30 18.97 -32.29 -15.71
N ASN A 31 20.07 -33.00 -15.96
CA ASN A 31 21.40 -32.79 -15.41
C ASN A 31 21.83 -31.32 -15.49
N THR A 32 22.10 -30.69 -14.35
CA THR A 32 22.92 -29.47 -14.29
C THR A 32 23.90 -29.55 -13.13
N THR A 33 25.16 -29.70 -13.52
CA THR A 33 26.37 -29.69 -12.70
C THR A 33 26.44 -28.42 -11.84
N ARG A 34 26.46 -28.57 -10.51
CA ARG A 34 26.69 -27.46 -9.57
C ARG A 34 28.18 -27.33 -9.26
N LEU A 35 28.79 -26.22 -9.66
CA LEU A 35 30.01 -25.69 -9.07
C LEU A 35 29.61 -24.75 -7.92
N LEU A 36 29.97 -25.14 -6.69
CA LEU A 36 29.96 -24.30 -5.49
C LEU A 36 31.36 -23.69 -5.33
N PRO A 37 31.53 -22.36 -5.19
CA PRO A 37 32.71 -21.83 -4.56
C PRO A 37 32.44 -21.63 -3.07
N SER A 38 33.14 -22.39 -2.26
CA SER A 38 33.26 -22.23 -0.82
C SER A 38 34.06 -20.95 -0.54
N LEU A 39 33.42 -19.91 0.00
CA LEU A 39 34.09 -18.76 0.61
C LEU A 39 34.25 -19.03 2.10
N LEU A 40 35.45 -19.50 2.47
CA LEU A 40 35.95 -19.52 3.84
C LEU A 40 36.45 -18.11 4.19
N LEU A 41 35.80 -17.45 5.14
CA LEU A 41 36.32 -16.27 5.83
C LEU A 41 36.62 -16.66 7.28
N ALA A 42 37.91 -16.64 7.63
CA ALA A 42 38.42 -16.89 8.96
C ALA A 42 38.12 -15.70 9.91
N PRO A 43 37.90 -15.93 11.22
CA PRO A 43 37.77 -14.84 12.18
C PRO A 43 39.13 -14.55 12.83
N TRP A 44 39.63 -13.33 12.64
CA TRP A 44 40.61 -12.73 13.54
C TRP A 44 40.09 -11.33 13.86
N LEU A 45 39.69 -11.11 15.11
CA LEU A 45 39.82 -9.86 15.87
C LEU A 45 39.20 -10.09 17.25
N ALA A 46 40.06 -10.45 18.21
CA ALA A 46 39.77 -10.31 19.62
C ALA A 46 40.12 -8.87 20.03
N ALA A 47 39.15 -8.15 20.61
CA ALA A 47 39.36 -6.93 21.36
C ALA A 47 38.57 -7.05 22.68
N PRO A 48 39.05 -6.45 23.78
CA PRO A 48 38.60 -6.81 25.12
C PRO A 48 37.19 -6.28 25.40
N ALA A 49 36.40 -7.10 26.07
CA ALA A 49 35.09 -6.73 26.57
C ALA A 49 35.22 -5.71 27.71
N HIS A 50 34.77 -4.48 27.47
CA HIS A 50 34.30 -3.62 28.53
C HIS A 50 32.82 -3.96 28.78
N ALA A 51 32.50 -4.21 30.05
CA ALA A 51 31.13 -4.40 30.51
C ALA A 51 30.40 -3.07 30.39
N ASP A 52 29.29 -3.04 29.65
CA ASP A 52 28.34 -1.93 29.63
C ASP A 52 26.92 -2.47 29.63
N GLU A 53 26.05 -1.66 30.24
CA GLU A 53 24.67 -1.88 30.67
C GLU A 53 23.82 -2.82 29.81
N ALA A 54 22.99 -3.62 30.49
CA ALA A 54 21.96 -4.44 29.86
C ALA A 54 21.04 -3.56 29.00
N PHE A 55 21.24 -3.63 27.69
CA PHE A 55 20.40 -2.97 26.69
C PHE A 55 18.99 -3.57 26.81
N GLN A 56 18.06 -2.84 27.44
CA GLN A 56 16.67 -3.25 27.45
C GLN A 56 16.14 -3.18 26.03
N LEU A 57 15.59 -4.31 25.58
CA LEU A 57 14.95 -4.44 24.28
C LEU A 57 13.90 -3.33 24.12
N GLN A 58 14.15 -2.38 23.21
CA GLN A 58 13.03 -1.64 22.63
C GLN A 58 12.26 -2.64 21.80
N THR A 59 11.11 -3.11 22.31
CA THR A 59 10.11 -3.78 21.49
C THR A 59 9.99 -2.98 20.21
N VAL A 60 10.15 -3.62 19.04
CA VAL A 60 9.87 -3.03 17.73
C VAL A 60 8.37 -2.78 17.64
N SER A 61 7.86 -1.90 18.48
CA SER A 61 6.71 -1.08 18.21
C SER A 61 7.27 0.07 17.40
N VAL A 62 6.60 0.44 16.31
CA VAL A 62 6.60 1.84 15.95
C VAL A 62 5.94 2.50 17.14
N SER A 63 6.75 2.89 18.12
CA SER A 63 6.28 3.54 19.33
C SER A 63 5.80 4.91 18.88
N ALA A 64 4.52 4.99 18.49
CA ALA A 64 3.72 6.09 18.98
C ALA A 64 3.91 6.02 20.49
N ALA A 65 4.78 6.90 21.02
CA ALA A 65 5.07 7.00 22.43
C ALA A 65 3.80 6.72 23.25
N ALA A 66 3.93 5.82 24.21
CA ALA A 66 2.89 5.46 25.16
C ALA A 66 1.97 6.67 25.47
N GLY A 67 0.70 6.59 25.06
CA GLY A 67 -0.35 7.51 25.51
C GLY A 67 -0.54 8.85 24.77
N GLY A 68 0.04 9.09 23.59
CA GLY A 68 -0.14 10.38 22.89
C GLY A 68 -1.35 10.44 21.95
N GLN A 69 -2.29 11.39 22.17
CA GLN A 69 -3.17 11.93 21.13
C GLN A 69 -2.38 12.79 20.11
N ALA A 70 -1.28 12.25 19.59
CA ALA A 70 -0.32 12.98 18.78
C ALA A 70 -0.55 12.72 17.30
N TYR A 71 -0.59 13.79 16.52
CA TYR A 71 -0.55 13.74 15.05
C TYR A 71 0.89 13.73 14.51
N GLN A 72 1.88 13.99 15.38
CA GLN A 72 3.29 13.95 15.04
C GLN A 72 3.76 12.50 15.01
N SER A 73 4.47 12.12 13.95
CA SER A 73 5.30 10.92 13.94
C SER A 73 6.76 11.32 13.85
N ARG A 74 7.50 11.14 14.96
CA ARG A 74 8.93 11.49 15.01
C ARG A 74 9.83 10.38 14.49
N GLN A 75 9.35 9.15 14.46
CA GLN A 75 10.12 7.98 14.08
C GLN A 75 9.48 7.26 12.91
N ALA A 76 10.32 6.69 12.04
CA ALA A 76 9.90 5.80 10.98
C ALA A 76 10.65 4.47 11.09
N GLY A 77 9.94 3.35 10.88
CA GLY A 77 10.48 1.99 10.93
C GLY A 77 11.20 1.56 9.64
N ILE A 78 12.04 2.43 9.07
CA ILE A 78 12.72 2.16 7.80
C ILE A 78 13.68 0.97 7.95
N ALA A 79 13.54 0.00 7.05
CA ALA A 79 14.29 -1.27 7.09
C ALA A 79 14.13 -2.10 8.37
N GLY A 80 13.11 -1.81 9.20
CA GLY A 80 12.85 -2.50 10.46
C GLY A 80 13.51 -1.88 11.69
N GLN A 81 14.19 -0.73 11.55
CA GLN A 81 14.75 0.02 12.67
C GLN A 81 14.04 1.36 12.83
N PRO A 82 13.58 1.71 14.04
CA PRO A 82 13.12 3.06 14.33
C PRO A 82 14.27 4.06 14.14
N ARG A 83 14.04 5.08 13.32
CA ARG A 83 14.94 6.23 13.19
C ARG A 83 14.16 7.52 13.28
N ASP A 84 14.75 8.52 13.93
CA ASP A 84 14.17 9.84 13.99
C ASP A 84 14.13 10.45 12.58
N VAL A 85 12.95 10.92 12.18
CA VAL A 85 12.69 11.43 10.82
C VAL A 85 13.61 12.60 10.49
N ILE A 86 13.99 13.41 11.48
CA ILE A 86 14.90 14.54 11.32
C ILE A 86 16.33 14.13 10.93
N ASP A 87 16.70 12.86 11.15
CA ASP A 87 18.04 12.31 10.91
C ASP A 87 18.14 11.46 9.62
N ILE A 88 17.04 11.35 8.87
CA ILE A 88 16.99 10.58 7.63
C ILE A 88 17.20 11.52 6.43
N PRO A 89 18.18 11.32 5.54
CA PRO A 89 18.39 12.19 4.36
C PRO A 89 17.43 11.86 3.19
N GLN A 90 16.14 11.67 3.48
CA GLN A 90 15.09 11.36 2.50
C GLN A 90 13.73 11.83 3.02
N ALA A 91 12.81 12.17 2.12
CA ALA A 91 11.43 12.47 2.45
C ALA A 91 10.65 11.22 2.91
N VAL A 92 10.21 11.26 4.17
CA VAL A 92 9.47 10.17 4.84
C VAL A 92 8.25 10.78 5.52
N GLN A 93 7.11 10.12 5.42
CA GLN A 93 5.91 10.49 6.18
C GLN A 93 5.29 9.28 6.84
N SER A 94 4.67 9.48 7.99
CA SER A 94 3.96 8.44 8.72
C SER A 94 2.63 8.95 9.24
N VAL A 95 1.58 8.16 9.02
CA VAL A 95 0.22 8.42 9.46
C VAL A 95 -0.06 7.50 10.64
N GLY A 96 -0.03 8.09 11.84
CA GLY A 96 -0.13 7.36 13.09
C GLY A 96 -1.56 6.97 13.50
N PRO A 97 -1.69 6.13 14.54
CA PRO A 97 -2.96 5.53 14.96
C PRO A 97 -4.05 6.55 15.32
N GLN A 98 -3.68 7.66 15.96
CA GLN A 98 -4.63 8.69 16.35
C GLN A 98 -5.30 9.36 15.13
N VAL A 99 -4.54 9.58 14.06
CA VAL A 99 -5.06 10.16 12.82
C VAL A 99 -6.03 9.19 12.16
N LEU A 100 -5.66 7.90 12.08
CA LEU A 100 -6.50 6.85 11.52
C LEU A 100 -7.82 6.70 12.29
N ARG A 101 -7.78 6.81 13.63
CA ARG A 101 -8.98 6.81 14.49
C ARG A 101 -9.84 8.05 14.29
N ASP A 102 -9.28 9.25 14.43
CA ASP A 102 -10.02 10.52 14.31
C ASP A 102 -10.74 10.61 12.94
N GLN A 103 -10.09 10.15 11.88
CA GLN A 103 -10.63 10.19 10.52
C GLN A 103 -11.52 8.99 10.16
N GLN A 104 -11.65 7.99 11.04
CA GLN A 104 -12.23 6.67 10.71
C GLN A 104 -11.75 6.18 9.34
N ALA A 105 -10.44 6.09 9.17
CA ALA A 105 -9.86 5.58 7.93
C ALA A 105 -10.33 4.14 7.68
N ARG A 106 -10.79 3.85 6.45
CA ARG A 106 -11.27 2.52 6.06
C ARG A 106 -10.54 1.93 4.86
N SER A 107 -9.75 2.77 4.18
CA SER A 107 -8.95 2.40 3.02
C SER A 107 -7.58 3.02 3.15
N LEU A 108 -6.63 2.53 2.36
CA LEU A 108 -5.31 3.14 2.28
C LEU A 108 -5.40 4.58 1.70
N GLY A 109 -6.37 4.85 0.83
CA GLY A 109 -6.65 6.19 0.30
C GLY A 109 -7.06 7.19 1.39
N ASP A 110 -7.82 6.77 2.39
CA ASP A 110 -8.16 7.62 3.55
C ASP A 110 -6.92 8.02 4.34
N ALA A 111 -5.99 7.10 4.56
CA ALA A 111 -4.74 7.39 5.25
C ALA A 111 -3.85 8.32 4.42
N LEU A 112 -3.67 8.01 3.13
CA LEU A 112 -2.71 8.67 2.24
C LEU A 112 -3.11 10.09 1.83
N ARG A 113 -4.36 10.51 2.04
CA ARG A 113 -4.73 11.93 1.86
C ARG A 113 -3.95 12.87 2.78
N ASN A 114 -3.34 12.35 3.85
CA ASN A 114 -2.51 13.08 4.81
C ASN A 114 -1.04 13.16 4.37
N VAL A 115 -0.68 12.65 3.19
CA VAL A 115 0.70 12.59 2.68
C VAL A 115 0.81 13.38 1.39
N SER A 116 1.75 14.33 1.32
CA SER A 116 2.03 15.07 0.08
C SER A 116 2.38 14.15 -1.09
N GLY A 117 2.08 14.59 -2.32
CA GLY A 117 2.58 13.96 -3.53
C GLY A 117 1.99 12.57 -3.86
N VAL A 118 1.00 12.11 -3.10
CA VAL A 118 0.31 10.83 -3.30
C VAL A 118 -1.12 11.06 -3.75
N VAL A 119 -1.52 10.45 -4.87
CA VAL A 119 -2.91 10.48 -5.37
C VAL A 119 -3.29 9.14 -5.96
N GLU A 120 -4.59 8.82 -5.94
CA GLU A 120 -5.10 7.58 -6.53
C GLU A 120 -4.80 7.49 -8.03
N SER A 121 -4.41 6.28 -8.45
CA SER A 121 -4.26 5.90 -9.87
C SER A 121 -5.43 4.98 -10.28
N ASN A 122 -5.24 4.07 -11.24
CA ASN A 122 -6.25 3.07 -11.60
C ASN A 122 -6.44 2.04 -10.47
N THR A 123 -7.33 2.33 -9.53
CA THR A 123 -7.70 1.49 -8.36
C THR A 123 -8.62 0.31 -8.70
N LEU A 124 -8.73 -0.05 -9.99
CA LEU A 124 -9.82 -0.89 -10.49
C LEU A 124 -11.21 -0.38 -10.06
N ALA A 125 -11.31 0.95 -9.97
CA ALA A 125 -12.47 1.70 -9.51
C ALA A 125 -12.88 1.45 -8.04
N GLY A 126 -11.86 1.37 -7.18
CA GLY A 126 -12.00 1.40 -5.72
C GLY A 126 -11.76 0.05 -5.05
N ILE A 127 -11.55 -1.02 -5.81
CA ILE A 127 -11.35 -2.36 -5.26
C ILE A 127 -9.88 -2.67 -4.97
N GLN A 128 -8.92 -1.89 -5.49
CA GLN A 128 -7.48 -2.10 -5.34
C GLN A 128 -6.75 -0.82 -4.91
N ASP A 129 -5.83 -0.96 -3.95
CA ASP A 129 -4.84 0.04 -3.57
C ASP A 129 -3.92 0.34 -4.77
N SER A 130 -4.07 1.53 -5.35
CA SER A 130 -3.20 1.98 -6.43
C SER A 130 -3.04 3.49 -6.41
N PHE A 131 -1.79 3.93 -6.36
CA PHE A 131 -1.43 5.33 -6.15
C PHE A 131 -0.29 5.73 -7.07
N THR A 132 -0.32 6.96 -7.53
CA THR A 132 0.87 7.65 -8.04
C THR A 132 1.52 8.39 -6.88
N ARG A 133 2.85 8.36 -6.83
CA ARG A 133 3.68 9.05 -5.84
C ARG A 133 4.72 9.84 -6.62
N ARG A 134 4.74 11.17 -6.44
CA ARG A 134 5.58 12.06 -7.27
C ARG A 134 5.40 11.81 -8.77
N GLY A 135 4.17 11.55 -9.19
CA GLY A 135 3.82 11.30 -10.60
C GLY A 135 4.13 9.90 -11.14
N PHE A 136 4.80 9.04 -10.38
CA PHE A 136 5.09 7.66 -10.78
C PHE A 136 4.31 6.64 -9.96
N GLY A 137 3.86 5.58 -10.60
CA GLY A 137 3.11 4.51 -9.98
C GLY A 137 1.92 4.10 -10.83
N SER A 138 1.54 2.83 -10.74
CA SER A 138 0.44 2.26 -11.50
C SER A 138 -0.23 1.12 -10.74
N ARG A 139 -1.27 0.54 -11.33
CA ARG A 139 -1.89 -0.68 -10.81
C ARG A 139 -0.85 -1.80 -10.74
N GLY A 140 -0.75 -2.47 -9.60
CA GLY A 140 0.11 -3.65 -9.42
C GLY A 140 1.61 -3.37 -9.52
N ASP A 141 2.06 -2.14 -9.28
CA ASP A 141 3.47 -1.74 -9.39
C ASP A 141 4.36 -2.26 -8.24
N GLY A 142 3.79 -3.00 -7.28
CA GLY A 142 4.50 -3.60 -6.16
C GLY A 142 4.94 -2.62 -5.08
N SER A 143 4.47 -1.38 -5.10
CA SER A 143 4.87 -0.33 -4.15
C SER A 143 4.24 -0.41 -2.77
N VAL A 144 3.17 -1.20 -2.60
CA VAL A 144 2.51 -1.39 -1.31
C VAL A 144 3.13 -2.58 -0.60
N LEU A 145 3.59 -2.34 0.62
CA LEU A 145 4.18 -3.31 1.53
C LEU A 145 3.28 -3.48 2.75
N ARG A 146 3.34 -4.66 3.36
CA ARG A 146 2.76 -4.95 4.66
C ARG A 146 3.87 -5.47 5.56
N ASP A 147 4.18 -4.74 6.63
CA ASP A 147 5.29 -5.05 7.55
C ASP A 147 6.62 -5.28 6.82
N GLY A 148 6.90 -4.47 5.80
CA GLY A 148 8.09 -4.54 4.96
C GLY A 148 8.10 -5.66 3.92
N VAL A 149 7.04 -6.46 3.81
CA VAL A 149 6.88 -7.52 2.79
C VAL A 149 6.01 -6.97 1.65
N ARG A 150 6.44 -7.15 0.40
CA ARG A 150 5.64 -6.74 -0.76
C ARG A 150 4.28 -7.44 -0.79
N SER A 151 3.23 -6.68 -1.06
CA SER A 151 1.87 -7.20 -1.05
C SER A 151 1.34 -7.58 -2.45
N ALA A 152 0.78 -8.78 -2.55
CA ALA A 152 -0.05 -9.23 -3.67
C ALA A 152 -1.54 -8.91 -3.49
N LEU A 153 -1.93 -8.34 -2.34
CA LEU A 153 -3.33 -8.13 -1.96
C LEU A 153 -3.95 -6.96 -2.73
N LEU A 154 -5.27 -6.99 -2.91
CA LEU A 154 -6.00 -5.86 -3.51
C LEU A 154 -6.01 -4.67 -2.55
N ASN A 155 -6.33 -4.87 -1.28
CA ASN A 155 -6.38 -3.84 -0.24
C ASN A 155 -5.56 -4.28 0.97
N ASN A 156 -4.73 -3.38 1.49
CA ASN A 156 -3.77 -3.65 2.57
C ASN A 156 -4.13 -2.97 3.89
N PHE A 157 -5.02 -1.99 3.83
CA PHE A 157 -5.49 -1.25 5.00
C PHE A 157 -6.71 -1.95 5.62
N GLY A 158 -6.71 -2.11 6.93
CA GLY A 158 -7.83 -2.75 7.63
C GLY A 158 -7.76 -2.61 9.15
N PRO A 159 -8.63 -3.35 9.88
CA PRO A 159 -8.70 -3.34 11.35
C PRO A 159 -7.38 -3.69 12.06
N THR A 160 -6.50 -4.41 11.36
CA THR A 160 -5.18 -4.83 11.80
C THR A 160 -4.10 -3.77 11.60
N THR A 161 -4.38 -2.67 10.89
CA THR A 161 -3.43 -1.58 10.65
C THR A 161 -3.23 -0.72 11.91
N GLU A 162 -1.97 -0.49 12.28
CA GLU A 162 -1.55 0.44 13.33
C GLU A 162 -1.17 1.80 12.74
N SER A 163 -0.34 1.80 11.69
CA SER A 163 0.12 3.00 11.01
C SER A 163 0.41 2.75 9.54
N VAL A 164 0.58 3.85 8.78
CA VAL A 164 0.99 3.82 7.37
C VAL A 164 2.20 4.71 7.20
N GLU A 165 3.28 4.15 6.66
CA GLU A 165 4.52 4.87 6.36
C GLU A 165 4.70 5.02 4.85
N VAL A 166 5.21 6.17 4.41
CA VAL A 166 5.47 6.46 3.00
C VAL A 166 6.91 6.94 2.86
N LEU A 167 7.70 6.16 2.12
CA LEU A 167 9.04 6.52 1.71
C LEU A 167 8.97 7.04 0.27
N LYS A 168 9.26 8.32 0.06
CA LYS A 168 9.11 8.97 -1.25
C LYS A 168 10.39 8.87 -2.07
N GLY A 169 10.23 8.72 -3.37
CA GLY A 169 11.36 8.52 -4.29
C GLY A 169 11.87 7.07 -4.27
N PRO A 170 12.88 6.74 -5.09
CA PRO A 170 13.43 5.41 -5.19
C PRO A 170 13.89 4.87 -3.83
N ALA A 171 13.48 3.65 -3.52
CA ALA A 171 13.76 2.92 -2.27
C ALA A 171 14.25 1.48 -2.55
N SER A 172 14.73 1.23 -3.77
CA SER A 172 15.15 -0.10 -4.20
C SER A 172 16.35 -0.64 -3.44
N LEU A 173 17.18 0.21 -2.82
CA LEU A 173 18.21 -0.24 -1.87
C LEU A 173 17.60 -1.17 -0.81
N LEU A 174 16.46 -0.78 -0.24
CA LEU A 174 15.83 -1.46 0.88
C LEU A 174 14.79 -2.51 0.45
N TYR A 175 14.09 -2.29 -0.65
CA TYR A 175 12.92 -3.09 -1.04
C TYR A 175 13.01 -3.68 -2.47
N GLY A 176 14.15 -3.55 -3.14
CA GLY A 176 14.41 -4.21 -4.42
C GLY A 176 13.58 -3.69 -5.59
N ILE A 177 12.86 -4.58 -6.29
CA ILE A 177 12.11 -4.24 -7.52
C ILE A 177 10.96 -3.27 -7.20
N GLN A 178 10.97 -2.06 -7.77
CA GLN A 178 9.89 -1.07 -7.56
C GLN A 178 9.97 0.09 -8.57
N GLU A 179 8.86 0.82 -8.69
CA GLU A 179 8.82 2.11 -9.38
C GLU A 179 9.57 3.22 -8.61
N PRO A 180 10.03 4.29 -9.29
CA PRO A 180 10.78 5.38 -8.67
C PRO A 180 9.95 6.31 -7.77
N GLY A 181 8.63 6.16 -7.75
CA GLY A 181 7.75 6.98 -6.89
C GLY A 181 7.92 6.70 -5.39
N GLY A 182 8.47 5.54 -5.04
CA GLY A 182 8.66 5.09 -3.66
C GLY A 182 7.64 4.05 -3.20
N VAL A 183 7.61 3.79 -1.90
CA VAL A 183 6.84 2.70 -1.28
C VAL A 183 5.89 3.22 -0.20
N ILE A 184 4.81 2.47 -0.01
CA ILE A 184 3.83 2.66 1.06
C ILE A 184 3.84 1.39 1.91
N ASN A 185 4.21 1.51 3.18
CA ASN A 185 4.29 0.39 4.10
C ASN A 185 3.15 0.46 5.12
N VAL A 186 2.29 -0.54 5.13
CA VAL A 186 1.23 -0.70 6.14
C VAL A 186 1.80 -1.50 7.31
N ILE A 187 1.82 -0.88 8.49
CA ILE A 187 2.31 -1.49 9.71
C ILE A 187 1.14 -2.14 10.44
N SER A 188 1.26 -3.41 10.79
CA SER A 188 0.26 -4.14 11.56
C SER A 188 0.42 -3.95 13.07
N LYS A 189 -0.71 -4.07 13.76
CA LYS A 189 -0.78 -4.15 15.23
C LYS A 189 -0.06 -5.41 15.73
N LYS A 190 0.69 -5.26 16.82
CA LYS A 190 1.48 -6.35 17.42
C LYS A 190 0.92 -6.76 18.78
N PRO A 191 1.20 -7.99 19.25
CA PRO A 191 0.92 -8.41 20.62
C PRO A 191 1.57 -7.49 21.66
N GLN A 192 0.89 -7.30 22.78
CA GLN A 192 1.36 -6.52 23.92
C GLN A 192 1.42 -7.39 25.17
N PHE A 193 2.43 -7.16 26.01
CA PHE A 193 2.59 -7.81 27.33
C PHE A 193 1.76 -7.13 28.43
N ALA A 194 0.63 -6.55 28.05
CA ALA A 194 -0.35 -5.96 28.94
C ALA A 194 -1.74 -6.32 28.42
N ASP A 195 -2.65 -6.69 29.32
CA ASP A 195 -4.03 -6.98 28.95
C ASP A 195 -4.70 -5.71 28.39
N GLU A 196 -5.15 -5.79 27.15
CA GLU A 196 -6.01 -4.79 26.52
C GLU A 196 -7.05 -5.51 25.64
N GLY A 197 -8.32 -5.22 25.88
CA GLY A 197 -9.41 -5.74 25.09
C GLY A 197 -10.31 -4.63 24.55
N SER A 198 -10.90 -4.86 23.39
CA SER A 198 -11.95 -3.99 22.89
C SER A 198 -12.95 -4.72 22.00
N VAL A 199 -14.19 -4.24 22.07
CA VAL A 199 -15.25 -4.55 21.12
C VAL A 199 -15.76 -3.26 20.52
N SER A 200 -16.12 -3.32 19.24
CA SER A 200 -16.63 -2.16 18.53
C SER A 200 -17.78 -2.52 17.61
N VAL A 201 -18.73 -1.59 17.50
CA VAL A 201 -19.86 -1.65 16.59
C VAL A 201 -19.91 -0.34 15.83
N ARG A 202 -20.10 -0.45 14.51
CA ARG A 202 -20.20 0.68 13.60
C ARG A 202 -21.49 0.60 12.81
N GLY A 203 -22.17 1.72 12.64
CA GLY A 203 -23.31 1.88 11.73
C GLY A 203 -23.22 3.22 11.00
N GLY A 204 -23.69 3.27 9.76
CA GLY A 204 -23.66 4.48 8.96
C GLY A 204 -24.57 4.43 7.75
N SER A 205 -24.47 5.44 6.90
CA SER A 205 -25.36 5.67 5.73
C SER A 205 -25.51 4.46 4.81
N PHE A 206 -24.51 3.60 4.73
CA PHE A 206 -24.48 2.46 3.80
C PHE A 206 -24.47 1.09 4.48
N GLY A 207 -24.43 1.02 5.82
CA GLY A 207 -24.32 -0.25 6.53
C GLY A 207 -23.41 -0.16 7.73
N GLY A 208 -22.85 -1.28 8.15
CA GLY A 208 -22.19 -1.37 9.45
C GLY A 208 -21.33 -2.61 9.60
N GLY A 209 -20.72 -2.69 10.77
CA GLY A 209 -19.83 -3.79 11.10
C GLY A 209 -19.62 -3.90 12.60
N ALA A 210 -19.03 -5.01 12.99
CA ALA A 210 -18.60 -5.25 14.36
C ALA A 210 -17.24 -5.94 14.35
N GLY A 211 -16.44 -5.63 15.35
CA GLY A 211 -15.11 -6.20 15.47
C GLY A 211 -14.61 -6.20 16.90
N PHE A 212 -13.59 -7.01 17.13
CA PHE A 212 -12.90 -7.09 18.41
C PHE A 212 -11.38 -7.09 18.19
N ASP A 213 -10.65 -6.63 19.20
CA ASP A 213 -9.19 -6.57 19.23
C ASP A 213 -8.77 -6.86 20.66
N LEU A 214 -8.18 -8.04 20.87
CA LEU A 214 -7.76 -8.57 22.17
C LEU A 214 -6.26 -8.79 22.15
N THR A 215 -5.55 -8.37 23.18
CA THR A 215 -4.13 -8.64 23.36
C THR A 215 -3.79 -8.79 24.84
N GLY A 216 -2.72 -9.51 25.14
CA GLY A 216 -2.25 -9.68 26.51
C GLY A 216 -1.15 -10.74 26.62
N PRO A 217 -0.53 -10.85 27.80
CA PRO A 217 0.44 -11.91 28.09
C PRO A 217 -0.25 -13.28 28.20
N LEU A 218 0.36 -14.31 27.62
CA LEU A 218 0.09 -15.73 27.92
C LEU A 218 1.03 -16.25 29.01
N SER A 219 2.22 -15.66 29.12
CA SER A 219 3.22 -15.84 30.17
C SER A 219 4.17 -14.63 30.15
N ASP A 220 5.22 -14.66 30.97
CA ASP A 220 6.27 -13.62 30.97
C ASP A 220 7.03 -13.54 29.64
N HIS A 221 7.03 -14.63 28.87
CA HIS A 221 7.76 -14.76 27.61
C HIS A 221 6.87 -14.69 26.37
N PHE A 222 5.56 -14.91 26.51
CA PHE A 222 4.63 -14.96 25.37
C PHE A 222 3.51 -13.93 25.52
N ALA A 223 3.20 -13.24 24.42
CA ALA A 223 2.03 -12.37 24.31
C ALA A 223 1.24 -12.69 23.05
N TYR A 224 -0.09 -12.60 23.11
CA TYR A 224 -0.97 -12.85 21.98
C TYR A 224 -1.66 -11.56 21.52
N ARG A 225 -2.14 -11.57 20.27
CA ARG A 225 -3.18 -10.64 19.81
C ARG A 225 -4.12 -11.32 18.84
N LEU A 226 -5.42 -11.11 19.01
CA LEU A 226 -6.47 -11.64 18.15
C LEU A 226 -7.40 -10.51 17.71
N ILE A 227 -7.47 -10.28 16.41
CA ILE A 227 -8.34 -9.25 15.81
C ILE A 227 -9.36 -9.95 14.91
N GLY A 228 -10.63 -9.59 15.08
CA GLY A 228 -11.73 -10.04 14.21
C GLY A 228 -12.58 -8.87 13.74
N ASP A 229 -13.05 -8.91 12.50
CA ASP A 229 -13.90 -7.86 11.90
C ASP A 229 -14.90 -8.47 10.92
N LEU A 230 -16.15 -8.02 11.04
CA LEU A 230 -17.24 -8.32 10.12
C LEU A 230 -17.81 -6.99 9.65
N ASP A 231 -17.84 -6.78 8.34
CA ASP A 231 -18.33 -5.56 7.72
C ASP A 231 -19.26 -5.90 6.57
N GLU A 232 -20.45 -5.28 6.54
CA GLU A 232 -21.35 -5.34 5.40
C GLU A 232 -21.94 -3.95 5.13
N SER A 233 -21.80 -3.51 3.88
CA SER A 233 -22.34 -2.24 3.40
C SER A 233 -22.98 -2.38 2.03
N GLY A 234 -24.14 -1.77 1.86
CA GLY A 234 -24.74 -1.55 0.55
C GLY A 234 -23.88 -0.62 -0.29
N TYR A 235 -23.79 -0.92 -1.58
CA TYR A 235 -23.07 -0.08 -2.52
C TYR A 235 -23.90 1.14 -2.87
N TRP A 236 -23.29 2.32 -2.79
CA TRP A 236 -24.01 3.58 -2.93
C TRP A 236 -24.49 3.87 -4.35
N ARG A 237 -23.93 3.20 -5.38
CA ARG A 237 -24.40 3.32 -6.77
C ARG A 237 -25.36 2.18 -7.08
N ASN A 238 -26.65 2.48 -7.17
CA ASN A 238 -27.75 1.62 -7.63
C ASN A 238 -27.90 0.24 -6.93
N PHE A 239 -26.96 -0.69 -7.09
CA PHE A 239 -27.04 -2.06 -6.59
C PHE A 239 -25.67 -2.63 -6.19
N GLY A 240 -25.69 -3.70 -5.39
CA GLY A 240 -24.51 -4.45 -4.94
C GLY A 240 -24.18 -4.20 -3.47
N ASN A 241 -23.36 -5.07 -2.88
CA ASN A 241 -22.94 -4.98 -1.49
C ASN A 241 -21.42 -5.19 -1.41
N SER A 242 -20.76 -4.53 -0.47
CA SER A 242 -19.41 -4.89 -0.03
C SER A 242 -19.51 -5.70 1.27
N ARG A 243 -18.74 -6.78 1.35
CA ARG A 243 -18.65 -7.65 2.53
C ARG A 243 -17.20 -7.94 2.82
N ARG A 244 -16.83 -7.91 4.10
CA ARG A 244 -15.51 -8.32 4.59
C ARG A 244 -15.68 -9.15 5.86
N LYS A 245 -14.97 -10.27 5.92
CA LYS A 245 -14.79 -11.06 7.14
C LYS A 245 -13.30 -11.25 7.36
N LEU A 246 -12.79 -10.89 8.52
CA LEU A 246 -11.36 -10.95 8.83
C LEU A 246 -11.14 -11.61 10.19
N ILE A 247 -10.10 -12.44 10.26
CA ILE A 247 -9.52 -12.95 11.50
C ILE A 247 -8.00 -12.88 11.41
N ALA A 248 -7.35 -12.37 12.45
CA ALA A 248 -5.91 -12.18 12.49
C ALA A 248 -5.33 -12.53 13.86
N PRO A 249 -4.89 -13.78 14.08
CA PRO A 249 -4.13 -14.17 15.25
C PRO A 249 -2.63 -13.81 15.09
N SER A 250 -2.01 -13.41 16.19
CA SER A 250 -0.57 -13.23 16.28
C SER A 250 -0.03 -13.58 17.67
N LEU A 251 1.22 -14.02 17.69
CA LEU A 251 1.95 -14.45 18.88
C LEU A 251 3.33 -13.80 18.86
N ALA A 252 3.69 -13.13 19.94
CA ALA A 252 5.03 -12.64 20.21
C ALA A 252 5.68 -13.52 21.27
N TRP A 253 6.98 -13.77 21.10
CA TRP A 253 7.82 -14.45 22.06
C TRP A 253 9.05 -13.58 22.35
N GLN A 254 9.46 -13.51 23.61
CA GLN A 254 10.69 -12.86 24.03
C GLN A 254 11.37 -13.67 25.13
N ASP A 255 12.67 -13.90 24.99
CA ASP A 255 13.48 -14.58 26.00
C ASP A 255 14.95 -14.16 25.89
N GLY A 256 15.48 -13.54 26.94
CA GLY A 256 16.85 -13.01 26.95
C GLY A 256 17.14 -12.08 25.78
N ALA A 257 18.01 -12.53 24.87
CA ALA A 257 18.45 -11.79 23.69
C ALA A 257 17.55 -12.00 22.45
N ASP A 258 16.57 -12.89 22.53
CA ASP A 258 15.76 -13.32 21.40
C ASP A 258 14.33 -12.75 21.47
N GLN A 259 13.83 -12.29 20.33
CA GLN A 259 12.44 -11.89 20.11
C GLN A 259 11.91 -12.52 18.85
N ALA A 260 10.69 -13.06 18.87
CA ALA A 260 10.01 -13.56 17.67
C ALA A 260 8.57 -13.06 17.58
N LEU A 261 8.08 -12.93 16.34
CA LEU A 261 6.70 -12.61 16.02
C LEU A 261 6.21 -13.59 14.95
N LEU A 262 5.06 -14.20 15.22
CA LEU A 262 4.25 -14.93 14.25
C LEU A 262 2.94 -14.18 14.09
N ALA A 263 2.63 -13.69 12.88
CA ALA A 263 1.38 -13.01 12.58
C ALA A 263 0.72 -13.65 11.35
N TYR A 264 -0.54 -14.02 11.47
CA TYR A 264 -1.36 -14.53 10.37
C TYR A 264 -2.60 -13.67 10.22
N GLU A 265 -3.04 -13.45 8.99
CA GLU A 265 -4.29 -12.78 8.67
C GLU A 265 -4.99 -13.55 7.55
N TYR A 266 -6.29 -13.77 7.74
CA TYR A 266 -7.19 -14.32 6.73
C TYR A 266 -8.36 -13.36 6.55
N GLN A 267 -8.70 -13.08 5.30
CA GLN A 267 -9.84 -12.25 4.94
C GLN A 267 -10.61 -12.87 3.77
N ASP A 268 -11.93 -12.99 3.94
CA ASP A 268 -12.90 -13.26 2.87
C ASP A 268 -13.57 -11.94 2.48
N PHE A 269 -13.69 -11.68 1.18
CA PHE A 269 -14.25 -10.43 0.69
C PHE A 269 -15.14 -10.60 -0.54
N LEU A 270 -16.09 -9.68 -0.64
CA LEU A 270 -16.90 -9.44 -1.82
C LEU A 270 -17.04 -7.93 -2.00
N THR A 271 -16.80 -7.43 -3.21
CA THR A 271 -16.95 -6.02 -3.51
C THR A 271 -17.49 -5.82 -4.92
N PRO A 272 -18.39 -4.85 -5.16
CA PRO A 272 -18.82 -4.52 -6.53
C PRO A 272 -17.64 -4.04 -7.38
N TYR A 273 -17.55 -4.53 -8.61
CA TYR A 273 -16.53 -4.13 -9.57
C TYR A 273 -17.09 -3.03 -10.49
N ASP A 274 -17.43 -1.87 -9.93
CA ASP A 274 -18.03 -0.77 -10.70
C ASP A 274 -16.96 0.14 -11.30
N ARG A 275 -16.83 0.16 -12.63
CA ARG A 275 -15.84 0.98 -13.35
C ARG A 275 -16.21 2.46 -13.50
N GLY A 276 -17.30 2.89 -12.88
CA GLY A 276 -17.70 4.28 -12.74
C GLY A 276 -18.50 4.81 -13.92
N THR A 277 -18.12 5.99 -14.42
CA THR A 277 -18.83 6.70 -15.50
C THR A 277 -17.97 6.89 -16.75
N LEU A 278 -18.57 7.47 -17.79
CA LEU A 278 -17.93 7.87 -19.03
C LEU A 278 -17.60 9.37 -19.04
N PHE A 279 -16.61 9.72 -19.84
CA PHE A 279 -16.32 11.08 -20.29
C PHE A 279 -16.54 11.16 -21.80
N VAL A 280 -17.20 12.22 -22.24
CA VAL A 280 -17.55 12.45 -23.64
C VAL A 280 -17.26 13.91 -23.94
N ASN A 281 -16.50 14.18 -25.00
CA ASN A 281 -16.08 15.55 -25.36
C ASN A 281 -15.43 16.32 -24.19
N GLY A 282 -14.62 15.63 -23.38
CA GLY A 282 -13.90 16.23 -22.25
C GLY A 282 -14.71 16.44 -20.97
N ALA A 283 -16.02 16.15 -20.97
CA ALA A 283 -16.89 16.30 -19.80
C ALA A 283 -17.43 14.95 -19.32
N PRO A 284 -17.73 14.79 -18.02
CA PRO A 284 -18.42 13.60 -17.54
C PRO A 284 -19.81 13.49 -18.16
N LEU A 285 -20.22 12.26 -18.43
CA LEU A 285 -21.55 11.97 -18.93
C LEU A 285 -22.63 12.48 -17.95
N ASN A 286 -23.63 13.18 -18.47
CA ASN A 286 -24.71 13.78 -17.67
C ASN A 286 -25.74 12.71 -17.26
N ILE A 287 -25.38 11.91 -16.25
CA ILE A 287 -26.24 10.92 -15.61
C ILE A 287 -26.16 11.09 -14.09
N PRO A 288 -27.19 10.68 -13.32
CA PRO A 288 -27.12 10.64 -11.87
C PRO A 288 -25.89 9.87 -11.41
N ARG A 289 -25.22 10.37 -10.36
CA ARG A 289 -23.98 9.76 -9.85
C ARG A 289 -24.21 8.33 -9.37
N GLU A 290 -25.42 7.97 -8.95
CA GLU A 290 -25.76 6.62 -8.49
C GLU A 290 -25.90 5.64 -9.66
N ARG A 291 -25.94 6.11 -10.92
CA ARG A 291 -26.21 5.27 -12.09
C ARG A 291 -25.05 4.34 -12.41
N ARG A 292 -25.31 3.04 -12.31
CA ARG A 292 -24.41 1.97 -12.75
C ARG A 292 -24.53 1.72 -14.25
N LEU A 293 -23.40 1.46 -14.91
CA LEU A 293 -23.30 1.21 -16.35
C LEU A 293 -22.94 -0.24 -16.68
N ASP A 294 -23.02 -1.09 -15.67
CA ASP A 294 -22.68 -2.50 -15.65
C ASP A 294 -23.88 -3.34 -15.20
N GLU A 295 -23.64 -4.50 -14.60
CA GLU A 295 -24.67 -5.45 -14.18
C GLU A 295 -24.50 -5.85 -12.70
N ALA A 296 -25.58 -6.32 -12.07
CA ALA A 296 -25.56 -6.71 -10.65
C ALA A 296 -24.57 -7.84 -10.34
N TRP A 297 -24.29 -8.71 -11.30
CA TRP A 297 -23.30 -9.78 -11.20
C TRP A 297 -21.85 -9.28 -11.33
N ASN A 298 -21.62 -8.00 -11.66
CA ASN A 298 -20.30 -7.39 -11.81
C ASN A 298 -19.63 -7.17 -10.44
N VAL A 299 -19.04 -8.23 -9.89
CA VAL A 299 -18.43 -8.27 -8.55
C VAL A 299 -17.05 -8.92 -8.60
N ALA A 300 -16.17 -8.48 -7.70
CA ALA A 300 -14.98 -9.21 -7.30
C ALA A 300 -15.25 -9.94 -5.98
N ARG A 301 -14.89 -11.22 -5.91
CA ARG A 301 -14.97 -12.01 -4.68
C ARG A 301 -13.80 -12.94 -4.54
N GLY A 302 -13.33 -13.12 -3.31
CA GLY A 302 -12.17 -13.94 -3.07
C GLY A 302 -11.71 -13.91 -1.63
N THR A 303 -10.49 -14.39 -1.44
CA THR A 303 -9.79 -14.46 -0.17
C THR A 303 -8.41 -13.85 -0.28
N SER A 304 -7.96 -13.24 0.81
CA SER A 304 -6.59 -12.77 0.98
C SER A 304 -6.01 -13.33 2.27
N GLN A 305 -4.73 -13.70 2.23
CA GLN A 305 -4.02 -14.26 3.37
C GLN A 305 -2.63 -13.64 3.48
N SER A 306 -2.15 -13.45 4.70
CA SER A 306 -0.75 -13.11 4.95
C SER A 306 -0.21 -13.84 6.16
N LEU A 307 1.06 -14.26 6.09
CA LEU A 307 1.85 -14.84 7.16
C LEU A 307 3.16 -14.05 7.27
N ASN A 308 3.47 -13.57 8.45
CA ASN A 308 4.75 -12.93 8.76
C ASN A 308 5.38 -13.63 9.97
N LEU A 309 6.58 -14.16 9.77
CA LEU A 309 7.44 -14.69 10.81
C LEU A 309 8.68 -13.81 10.87
N SER A 310 9.00 -13.25 12.03
CA SER A 310 10.27 -12.57 12.26
C SER A 310 10.92 -13.03 13.54
N HIS A 311 12.24 -13.16 13.52
CA HIS A 311 13.07 -13.42 14.69
C HIS A 311 14.21 -12.40 14.71
N THR A 312 14.39 -11.77 15.86
CA THR A 312 15.47 -10.82 16.13
C THR A 312 16.28 -11.37 17.29
N ARG A 313 17.61 -11.38 17.13
CA ARG A 313 18.55 -11.77 18.16
C ARG A 313 19.60 -10.69 18.38
N GLU A 314 19.74 -10.24 19.61
CA GLU A 314 20.89 -9.45 20.04
C GLU A 314 22.13 -10.35 20.12
N LEU A 315 23.20 -9.98 19.42
CA LEU A 315 24.47 -10.71 19.42
C LEU A 315 25.47 -10.16 20.44
N GLY A 316 25.14 -9.04 21.09
CA GLY A 316 26.03 -8.29 21.97
C GLY A 316 26.85 -7.23 21.22
N GLY A 317 27.47 -6.29 21.95
CA GLY A 317 28.26 -5.21 21.36
C GLY A 317 27.49 -4.30 20.41
N ALA A 318 26.19 -4.07 20.69
CA ALA A 318 25.25 -3.34 19.85
C ALA A 318 25.02 -3.94 18.45
N TRP A 319 25.24 -5.25 18.28
CA TRP A 319 24.90 -5.99 17.07
C TRP A 319 23.58 -6.76 17.23
N GLN A 320 22.75 -6.69 16.20
CA GLN A 320 21.46 -7.35 16.10
C GLN A 320 21.34 -8.07 14.77
N LEU A 321 20.84 -9.32 14.80
CA LEU A 321 20.46 -10.08 13.61
C LEU A 321 18.94 -10.21 13.55
N THR A 322 18.32 -9.74 12.46
CA THR A 322 16.90 -9.93 12.19
C THR A 322 16.69 -10.83 10.98
N THR A 323 15.96 -11.92 11.15
CA THR A 323 15.51 -12.79 10.06
C THR A 323 14.00 -12.73 9.93
N ARG A 324 13.50 -12.67 8.69
CA ARG A 324 12.08 -12.57 8.36
C ARG A 324 11.73 -13.53 7.23
N LEU A 325 10.59 -14.19 7.39
CA LEU A 325 9.87 -14.89 6.34
C LEU A 325 8.48 -14.26 6.21
N GLY A 326 8.20 -13.68 5.05
CA GLY A 326 6.90 -13.12 4.71
C GLY A 326 6.25 -13.90 3.58
N TRP A 327 4.96 -14.19 3.70
CA TRP A 327 4.17 -14.75 2.62
C TRP A 327 2.80 -14.07 2.56
N ASN A 328 2.31 -13.78 1.38
CA ASN A 328 0.92 -13.38 1.19
C ASN A 328 0.37 -13.91 -0.12
N GLN A 329 -0.95 -14.15 -0.15
CA GLN A 329 -1.67 -14.66 -1.30
C GLN A 329 -3.03 -13.99 -1.44
N LEU A 330 -3.40 -13.72 -2.68
CA LEU A 330 -4.71 -13.24 -3.09
C LEU A 330 -5.28 -14.23 -4.10
N ARG A 331 -6.43 -14.82 -3.76
CA ARG A 331 -7.23 -15.65 -4.68
C ARG A 331 -8.59 -15.03 -4.87
N TYR A 332 -8.90 -14.58 -6.07
CA TYR A 332 -10.19 -13.96 -6.34
C TYR A 332 -10.64 -14.19 -7.77
N SER A 333 -11.93 -14.01 -8.00
CA SER A 333 -12.47 -13.87 -9.35
C SER A 333 -13.15 -12.53 -9.49
N ASP A 334 -13.05 -11.95 -10.68
CA ASP A 334 -13.90 -10.85 -11.09
C ASP A 334 -14.78 -11.27 -12.26
N ARG A 335 -15.98 -10.72 -12.26
CA ARG A 335 -16.85 -10.65 -13.43
C ARG A 335 -16.91 -9.19 -13.82
N GLN A 336 -17.01 -8.90 -15.12
CA GLN A 336 -16.94 -7.55 -15.67
C GLN A 336 -17.98 -7.37 -16.76
N ALA A 337 -18.93 -6.47 -16.55
CA ALA A 337 -19.75 -5.94 -17.64
C ALA A 337 -19.01 -4.72 -18.22
N ARG A 338 -18.06 -5.00 -19.10
CA ARG A 338 -17.06 -4.04 -19.55
C ARG A 338 -17.60 -3.16 -20.69
N PRO A 339 -17.65 -1.82 -20.53
CA PRO A 339 -17.92 -0.91 -21.63
C PRO A 339 -16.91 -1.09 -22.77
N SER A 340 -17.38 -1.12 -24.02
CA SER A 340 -16.53 -1.27 -25.22
C SER A 340 -16.61 -0.07 -26.15
N SER A 341 -17.80 0.48 -26.37
CA SER A 341 -17.99 1.69 -27.19
C SER A 341 -19.26 2.43 -26.80
N TYR A 342 -19.29 3.74 -27.04
CA TYR A 342 -20.41 4.62 -26.71
C TYR A 342 -20.80 5.48 -27.90
N ASN A 343 -22.10 5.56 -28.20
CA ASN A 343 -22.66 6.42 -29.22
C ASN A 343 -23.34 7.63 -28.57
N ALA A 344 -22.70 8.80 -28.66
CA ALA A 344 -23.20 10.04 -28.07
C ALA A 344 -24.53 10.54 -28.67
N LYS A 345 -24.86 10.16 -29.92
CA LYS A 345 -26.12 10.57 -30.58
C LYS A 345 -27.32 9.80 -30.06
N THR A 346 -27.15 8.51 -29.76
CA THR A 346 -28.25 7.63 -29.34
C THR A 346 -28.25 7.36 -27.83
N GLY A 347 -27.13 7.61 -27.14
CA GLY A 347 -26.93 7.21 -25.76
C GLY A 347 -26.64 5.72 -25.56
N GLU A 348 -26.42 4.97 -26.65
CA GLU A 348 -26.15 3.54 -26.60
C GLU A 348 -24.71 3.28 -26.12
N LEU A 349 -24.59 2.41 -25.12
CA LEU A 349 -23.33 1.86 -24.62
C LEU A 349 -23.28 0.38 -24.97
N LYS A 350 -22.31 0.00 -25.79
CA LYS A 350 -22.00 -1.41 -26.01
C LYS A 350 -21.10 -1.93 -24.91
N ARG A 351 -21.34 -3.19 -24.52
CA ARG A 351 -20.68 -3.83 -23.38
C ARG A 351 -20.29 -5.27 -23.72
N ARG A 352 -19.32 -5.83 -22.98
CA ARG A 352 -18.92 -7.23 -23.04
C ARG A 352 -18.98 -7.88 -21.66
N ALA A 353 -19.39 -9.14 -21.61
CA ALA A 353 -19.36 -9.96 -20.41
C ALA A 353 -18.01 -10.68 -20.30
N ASP A 354 -17.07 -10.05 -19.61
CA ASP A 354 -15.73 -10.58 -19.37
C ASP A 354 -15.61 -11.07 -17.93
N GLY A 355 -14.57 -11.85 -17.64
CA GLY A 355 -14.26 -12.26 -16.27
C GLY A 355 -12.90 -12.90 -16.19
N ASN A 356 -12.35 -12.96 -14.98
CA ASN A 356 -11.02 -13.52 -14.76
C ASN A 356 -10.98 -14.19 -13.38
N ALA A 357 -10.24 -15.29 -13.27
CA ALA A 357 -9.83 -15.88 -12.00
C ALA A 357 -8.34 -15.61 -11.76
N TYR A 358 -7.97 -15.27 -10.53
CA TYR A 358 -6.63 -14.87 -10.15
C TYR A 358 -6.11 -15.67 -8.94
N ASP A 359 -4.83 -16.01 -8.97
CA ASP A 359 -4.05 -16.50 -7.84
C ASP A 359 -2.68 -15.79 -7.86
N ASN A 360 -2.53 -14.79 -7.00
CA ASN A 360 -1.30 -14.02 -6.88
C ASN A 360 -0.66 -14.29 -5.53
N SER A 361 0.66 -14.48 -5.49
CA SER A 361 1.38 -14.65 -4.23
C SER A 361 2.76 -14.02 -4.25
N VAL A 362 3.21 -13.60 -3.07
CA VAL A 362 4.57 -13.14 -2.81
C VAL A 362 5.11 -13.92 -1.62
N MET A 363 6.37 -14.34 -1.72
CA MET A 363 7.16 -14.88 -0.62
C MET A 363 8.49 -14.11 -0.53
N LEU A 364 8.86 -13.72 0.67
CA LEU A 364 10.11 -13.02 0.99
C LEU A 364 10.84 -13.76 2.10
N PHE A 365 12.12 -14.04 1.88
CA PHE A 365 13.09 -14.30 2.94
C PHE A 365 14.03 -13.11 3.03
N SER A 366 14.31 -12.63 4.24
CA SER A 366 15.27 -11.55 4.49
C SER A 366 16.04 -11.84 5.77
N SER A 367 17.35 -11.69 5.76
CA SER A 367 18.19 -11.74 6.97
C SER A 367 19.13 -10.56 6.96
N ARG A 368 19.13 -9.76 8.03
CA ARG A 368 19.87 -8.50 8.14
C ARG A 368 20.64 -8.46 9.44
N LEU A 369 21.94 -8.24 9.33
CA LEU A 369 22.84 -7.97 10.43
C LEU A 369 23.05 -6.46 10.51
N GLN A 370 22.83 -5.90 11.68
CA GLN A 370 22.95 -4.47 11.94
C GLN A 370 23.81 -4.28 13.19
N GLY A 371 24.61 -3.23 13.21
CA GLY A 371 25.49 -2.96 14.34
C GLY A 371 25.70 -1.48 14.57
N ARG A 372 26.40 -1.15 15.65
CA ARG A 372 26.94 0.17 15.92
C ARG A 372 28.42 0.08 16.22
N LEU A 373 29.21 0.91 15.56
CA LEU A 373 30.67 0.95 15.70
C LEU A 373 31.11 2.38 15.99
N GLN A 374 32.13 2.55 16.83
CA GLN A 374 32.82 3.82 17.02
C GLN A 374 34.21 3.73 16.38
N LEU A 375 34.44 4.46 15.30
CA LEU A 375 35.71 4.47 14.57
C LEU A 375 36.22 5.90 14.46
N PHE A 376 37.44 6.17 14.94
CA PHE A 376 38.09 7.48 14.84
C PHE A 376 37.24 8.65 15.38
N GLY A 377 36.51 8.45 16.47
CA GLY A 377 35.62 9.47 17.04
C GLY A 377 34.28 9.65 16.30
N GLN A 378 34.00 8.82 15.31
CA GLN A 378 32.78 8.87 14.48
C GLN A 378 31.94 7.62 14.74
N THR A 379 30.61 7.76 14.66
CA THR A 379 29.69 6.64 14.87
C THR A 379 29.25 6.10 13.52
N HIS A 380 29.41 4.79 13.31
CA HIS A 380 28.90 4.06 12.16
C HIS A 380 27.77 3.14 12.62
N GLU A 381 26.76 2.99 11.78
CA GLU A 381 25.65 2.06 11.99
C GLU A 381 25.50 1.18 10.74
N PRO A 382 26.43 0.23 10.54
CA PRO A 382 26.43 -0.61 9.37
C PRO A 382 25.26 -1.60 9.39
N MET A 383 24.74 -1.87 8.20
CA MET A 383 23.78 -2.92 7.90
C MET A 383 24.28 -3.73 6.71
N ALA A 384 24.29 -5.04 6.87
CA ALA A 384 24.44 -5.99 5.78
C ALA A 384 23.24 -6.93 5.76
N GLY A 385 22.77 -7.32 4.58
CA GLY A 385 21.63 -8.21 4.49
C GLY A 385 21.55 -9.00 3.20
N VAL A 386 20.87 -10.14 3.29
CA VAL A 386 20.56 -11.01 2.16
C VAL A 386 19.06 -11.17 2.03
N GLU A 387 18.58 -11.21 0.79
CA GLU A 387 17.16 -11.36 0.50
C GLU A 387 16.91 -12.30 -0.66
N ALA A 388 15.78 -13.02 -0.58
CA ALA A 388 15.22 -13.77 -1.69
C ALA A 388 13.72 -13.49 -1.77
N GLU A 389 13.24 -13.04 -2.91
CA GLU A 389 11.83 -12.75 -3.17
C GLU A 389 11.32 -13.60 -4.34
N ARG A 390 10.15 -14.20 -4.16
CA ARG A 390 9.41 -14.91 -5.20
C ARG A 390 8.03 -14.28 -5.35
N ARG A 391 7.73 -13.79 -6.55
CA ARG A 391 6.42 -13.28 -6.96
C ARG A 391 5.83 -14.21 -8.02
N ARG A 392 4.56 -14.55 -7.84
CA ARG A 392 3.78 -15.36 -8.78
C ARG A 392 2.47 -14.63 -9.03
N GLU A 393 2.19 -14.32 -10.29
CA GLU A 393 0.91 -13.79 -10.70
C GLU A 393 0.29 -14.74 -11.70
N LEU A 394 -0.90 -15.23 -11.41
CA LEU A 394 -1.65 -16.09 -12.30
C LEU A 394 -3.02 -15.46 -12.53
N ARG A 395 -3.35 -15.24 -13.79
CA ARG A 395 -4.72 -15.07 -14.26
C ARG A 395 -5.13 -16.36 -14.97
N GLY A 396 -5.81 -17.24 -14.25
CA GLY A 396 -6.29 -18.55 -14.71
C GLY A 396 -7.43 -18.43 -15.72
N ASP A 397 -8.61 -18.96 -15.38
CA ASP A 397 -9.79 -18.89 -16.26
C ASP A 397 -10.09 -17.45 -16.68
N THR A 398 -10.01 -17.21 -17.99
CA THR A 398 -10.25 -15.91 -18.60
C THR A 398 -11.44 -16.00 -19.53
N TYR A 399 -12.52 -15.29 -19.20
CA TYR A 399 -13.74 -15.23 -20.00
C TYR A 399 -13.77 -13.96 -20.86
N ARG A 400 -14.12 -14.10 -22.13
CA ARG A 400 -14.23 -13.01 -23.10
C ARG A 400 -15.54 -13.13 -23.88
N GLY A 401 -16.50 -12.28 -23.52
CA GLY A 401 -17.80 -12.24 -24.18
C GLY A 401 -17.77 -11.46 -25.49
N ARG A 402 -18.75 -11.71 -26.36
CA ARG A 402 -19.04 -10.84 -27.50
C ARG A 402 -19.55 -9.47 -27.05
N GLU A 403 -19.41 -8.48 -27.93
CA GLU A 403 -20.02 -7.16 -27.76
C GLU A 403 -21.54 -7.25 -27.89
N VAL A 404 -22.26 -6.61 -26.96
CA VAL A 404 -23.71 -6.55 -26.88
C VAL A 404 -24.13 -5.07 -26.80
N GLY A 405 -25.02 -4.64 -27.69
CA GLY A 405 -25.63 -3.31 -27.70
C GLY A 405 -26.97 -3.25 -26.95
N GLY A 406 -27.73 -2.19 -27.17
CA GLY A 406 -29.07 -2.01 -26.61
C GLY A 406 -29.15 -1.46 -25.18
N PHE A 407 -28.01 -1.20 -24.50
CA PHE A 407 -28.00 -0.55 -23.20
C PHE A 407 -27.94 0.98 -23.37
N ASN A 408 -28.99 1.69 -22.98
CA ASN A 408 -29.02 3.15 -23.02
C ASN A 408 -28.57 3.74 -21.67
N VAL A 409 -27.56 4.60 -21.67
CA VAL A 409 -27.00 5.17 -20.42
C VAL A 409 -27.95 6.14 -19.70
N TYR A 410 -28.87 6.76 -20.44
CA TYR A 410 -29.85 7.71 -19.89
C TYR A 410 -31.11 7.01 -19.38
N ASN A 411 -31.46 5.86 -19.98
CA ASN A 411 -32.56 4.99 -19.57
C ASN A 411 -32.12 3.51 -19.54
N PRO A 412 -31.36 3.08 -18.51
CA PRO A 412 -30.73 1.76 -18.49
C PRO A 412 -31.74 0.64 -18.20
N ALA A 413 -31.69 -0.41 -19.02
CA ALA A 413 -32.34 -1.70 -18.74
C ALA A 413 -31.27 -2.73 -18.34
N TYR A 414 -31.26 -3.13 -17.07
CA TYR A 414 -30.32 -4.11 -16.51
C TYR A 414 -30.77 -5.55 -16.78
N GLY A 415 -29.84 -6.50 -16.69
CA GLY A 415 -30.09 -7.94 -16.92
C GLY A 415 -29.99 -8.37 -18.39
N GLY A 416 -29.82 -7.43 -19.33
CA GLY A 416 -29.70 -7.72 -20.76
C GLY A 416 -28.33 -8.24 -21.21
N LEU A 417 -27.28 -8.11 -20.37
CA LEU A 417 -25.95 -8.66 -20.65
C LEU A 417 -25.79 -10.02 -19.95
N PRO A 418 -25.47 -11.10 -20.68
CA PRO A 418 -25.34 -12.43 -20.09
C PRO A 418 -24.17 -12.50 -19.11
N TYR A 419 -24.25 -13.44 -18.17
CA TYR A 419 -23.15 -13.73 -17.26
C TYR A 419 -21.92 -14.25 -18.05
N PRO A 420 -20.67 -13.90 -17.68
CA PRO A 420 -19.48 -14.34 -18.42
C PRO A 420 -19.33 -15.87 -18.43
N SER A 421 -19.40 -16.47 -19.62
CA SER A 421 -19.34 -17.93 -19.83
C SER A 421 -18.39 -18.39 -20.94
N GLN A 422 -17.98 -17.49 -21.84
CA GLN A 422 -17.11 -17.82 -22.97
C GLN A 422 -15.64 -17.85 -22.54
N LEU A 423 -15.12 -19.03 -22.22
CA LEU A 423 -13.72 -19.24 -21.85
C LEU A 423 -12.80 -19.00 -23.06
N SER A 424 -11.76 -18.18 -22.89
CA SER A 424 -10.70 -17.98 -23.85
C SER A 424 -9.47 -18.80 -23.46
N ALA A 425 -9.29 -19.96 -24.09
CA ALA A 425 -8.12 -20.81 -23.85
C ALA A 425 -6.80 -20.06 -24.07
N ALA A 426 -6.70 -19.25 -25.13
CA ALA A 426 -5.51 -18.49 -25.46
C ALA A 426 -5.16 -17.37 -24.45
N GLN A 427 -6.15 -16.80 -23.76
CA GLN A 427 -5.92 -15.73 -22.78
C GLN A 427 -5.93 -16.20 -21.32
N SER A 428 -6.27 -17.48 -21.10
CA SER A 428 -6.24 -18.13 -19.80
C SER A 428 -4.81 -18.53 -19.42
N ASP A 429 -4.60 -18.85 -18.15
CA ASP A 429 -3.31 -19.24 -17.57
C ASP A 429 -2.19 -18.23 -17.89
N ASN A 430 -2.57 -16.95 -17.93
CA ASN A 430 -1.61 -15.87 -18.09
C ASN A 430 -0.81 -15.72 -16.80
N ARG A 431 0.50 -15.95 -16.90
CA ARG A 431 1.41 -16.05 -15.76
C ARG A 431 2.52 -15.01 -15.88
N SER A 432 2.90 -14.42 -14.75
CA SER A 432 4.10 -13.59 -14.61
C SER A 432 4.80 -13.97 -13.31
N ASP A 433 5.97 -14.58 -13.46
CA ASP A 433 6.75 -15.12 -12.36
C ASP A 433 8.06 -14.38 -12.25
N ILE A 434 8.37 -13.86 -11.05
CA ILE A 434 9.65 -13.21 -10.78
C ILE A 434 10.31 -13.90 -9.59
N ASP A 435 11.55 -14.32 -9.77
CA ASP A 435 12.43 -14.75 -8.68
C ASP A 435 13.62 -13.79 -8.59
N SER A 436 13.94 -13.32 -7.39
CA SER A 436 15.07 -12.42 -7.19
C SER A 436 15.84 -12.72 -5.91
N GLN A 437 17.13 -12.40 -5.94
CA GLN A 437 18.06 -12.57 -4.83
C GLN A 437 18.91 -11.31 -4.73
N ALA A 438 19.22 -10.87 -3.51
CA ALA A 438 19.99 -9.66 -3.32
C ALA A 438 20.93 -9.72 -2.13
N LEU A 439 22.02 -8.96 -2.26
CA LEU A 439 22.89 -8.54 -1.18
C LEU A 439 22.71 -7.02 -1.01
N LEU A 440 22.50 -6.57 0.21
CA LEU A 440 22.38 -5.15 0.56
C LEU A 440 23.46 -4.78 1.59
N LEU A 441 24.06 -3.61 1.39
CA LEU A 441 25.00 -2.99 2.31
C LEU A 441 24.59 -1.53 2.49
N GLN A 442 24.56 -1.05 3.72
CA GLN A 442 24.30 0.34 4.06
C GLN A 442 25.10 0.72 5.30
N ASP A 443 25.52 1.97 5.40
CA ASP A 443 26.05 2.55 6.63
C ASP A 443 25.38 3.91 6.86
N ASN A 444 24.92 4.14 8.09
CA ASN A 444 24.55 5.46 8.56
C ASN A 444 25.69 5.98 9.40
N TRP A 445 26.48 6.82 8.76
CA TRP A 445 27.71 7.35 9.30
C TRP A 445 27.44 8.72 9.90
N THR A 446 27.55 8.83 11.21
CA THR A 446 27.58 10.10 11.94
C THR A 446 29.03 10.59 12.00
N LEU A 447 29.39 11.45 11.03
CA LEU A 447 30.73 12.02 10.89
C LEU A 447 31.04 13.00 12.03
N SER A 448 30.01 13.70 12.52
CA SER A 448 30.08 14.61 13.67
C SER A 448 28.66 14.84 14.20
N GLU A 449 28.51 15.58 15.30
CA GLU A 449 27.20 15.99 15.83
C GLU A 449 26.31 16.71 14.81
N ARG A 450 26.91 17.30 13.76
CA ARG A 450 26.20 18.06 12.73
C ARG A 450 26.11 17.38 11.37
N TRP A 451 26.80 16.26 11.15
CA TRP A 451 26.89 15.66 9.82
C TRP A 451 26.59 14.17 9.89
N ILE A 452 25.57 13.74 9.14
CA ILE A 452 25.19 12.34 8.98
C ILE A 452 25.20 12.02 7.48
N ALA A 453 25.97 11.02 7.07
CA ALA A 453 25.94 10.46 5.74
C ALA A 453 25.21 9.10 5.76
N ASN A 454 24.37 8.86 4.77
CA ASN A 454 23.76 7.55 4.51
C ASN A 454 24.32 7.04 3.19
N LEU A 455 25.07 5.94 3.22
CA LEU A 455 25.69 5.37 2.02
C LEU A 455 25.29 3.91 1.92
N GLY A 456 24.85 3.45 0.76
CA GLY A 456 24.49 2.06 0.58
C GLY A 456 24.39 1.64 -0.88
N ALA A 457 24.44 0.33 -1.08
CA ALA A 457 24.19 -0.28 -2.37
C ALA A 457 23.50 -1.63 -2.20
N ARG A 458 22.62 -1.95 -3.14
CA ARG A 458 22.03 -3.28 -3.28
C ARG A 458 22.46 -3.88 -4.61
N TYR A 459 23.03 -5.07 -4.58
CA TYR A 459 23.21 -5.88 -5.76
C TYR A 459 22.08 -6.90 -5.83
N GLN A 460 21.26 -6.84 -6.88
CA GLN A 460 20.10 -7.71 -7.05
C GLN A 460 20.15 -8.44 -8.38
N HIS A 461 20.07 -9.77 -8.32
CA HIS A 461 19.83 -10.62 -9.47
C HIS A 461 18.34 -10.98 -9.55
N TYR A 462 17.78 -10.99 -10.76
CA TYR A 462 16.39 -11.39 -10.99
C TYR A 462 16.24 -12.24 -12.25
N ARG A 463 15.20 -13.06 -12.27
CA ARG A 463 14.69 -13.78 -13.44
C ARG A 463 13.18 -13.63 -13.49
N GLN A 464 12.65 -13.39 -14.68
CA GLN A 464 11.23 -13.30 -14.95
C GLN A 464 10.84 -14.23 -16.09
N GLU A 465 9.72 -14.93 -15.93
CA GLU A 465 9.06 -15.68 -16.99
C GLU A 465 7.62 -15.22 -17.12
N ASP A 466 7.22 -14.89 -18.34
CA ASP A 466 5.84 -14.56 -18.69
C ASP A 466 5.31 -15.57 -19.71
N GLY A 467 4.03 -15.89 -19.61
CA GLY A 467 3.36 -16.79 -20.54
C GLY A 467 1.85 -16.73 -20.47
N ALA A 468 1.19 -17.45 -21.36
CA ALA A 468 -0.26 -17.61 -21.39
C ALA A 468 -0.68 -18.82 -22.23
N GLY A 469 -1.94 -19.23 -22.10
CA GLY A 469 -2.59 -20.18 -23.00
C GLY A 469 -2.92 -21.53 -22.39
N ARG A 470 -3.81 -22.26 -23.07
CA ARG A 470 -4.09 -23.69 -22.87
C ARG A 470 -4.02 -24.38 -24.24
N PRO A 471 -2.93 -25.10 -24.58
CA PRO A 471 -1.75 -25.36 -23.75
C PRO A 471 -0.93 -24.09 -23.43
N TYR A 472 -0.24 -24.11 -22.29
CA TYR A 472 0.58 -22.98 -21.85
C TYR A 472 1.80 -22.77 -22.76
N ALA A 473 2.02 -21.53 -23.15
CA ALA A 473 3.19 -21.10 -23.91
C ALA A 473 3.93 -19.99 -23.16
N VAL A 474 5.25 -20.14 -23.05
CA VAL A 474 6.13 -19.07 -22.55
C VAL A 474 6.22 -17.99 -23.63
N THR A 475 5.84 -16.76 -23.29
CA THR A 475 5.88 -15.63 -24.21
C THR A 475 7.17 -14.82 -24.05
N ALA A 476 7.70 -14.68 -22.83
CA ALA A 476 8.93 -13.94 -22.59
C ALA A 476 9.75 -14.53 -21.43
N ARG A 477 11.07 -14.39 -21.52
CA ARG A 477 12.00 -14.65 -20.41
C ARG A 477 12.99 -13.51 -20.31
N SER A 478 13.08 -12.88 -19.15
CA SER A 478 14.04 -11.81 -18.90
C SER A 478 14.79 -12.07 -17.60
N GLY A 479 15.96 -11.46 -17.46
CA GLY A 479 16.78 -11.63 -16.27
C GLY A 479 18.04 -10.81 -16.36
N GLY A 480 18.67 -10.62 -15.21
CA GLY A 480 19.90 -9.86 -15.12
C GLY A 480 20.21 -9.43 -13.71
N SER A 481 21.27 -8.66 -13.57
CA SER A 481 21.69 -8.10 -12.29
C SER A 481 21.66 -6.58 -12.36
N GLN A 482 21.28 -5.94 -11.25
CA GLN A 482 21.29 -4.49 -11.08
C GLN A 482 22.06 -4.12 -9.82
N LEU A 483 22.89 -3.09 -9.92
CA LEU A 483 23.47 -2.40 -8.78
C LEU A 483 22.62 -1.15 -8.52
N LEU A 484 22.17 -0.98 -7.28
CA LEU A 484 21.25 0.08 -6.86
C LEU A 484 21.91 0.90 -5.76
N PRO A 485 22.67 1.93 -6.11
CA PRO A 485 23.29 2.81 -5.14
C PRO A 485 22.26 3.76 -4.50
N GLN A 486 22.56 4.17 -3.28
CA GLN A 486 21.89 5.23 -2.56
C GLN A 486 22.93 6.00 -1.74
N ALA A 487 22.87 7.32 -1.81
CA ALA A 487 23.71 8.22 -1.04
C ALA A 487 22.90 9.40 -0.53
N GLY A 488 23.10 9.78 0.72
CA GLY A 488 22.49 10.94 1.33
C GLY A 488 23.45 11.62 2.28
N LEU A 489 23.37 12.95 2.37
CA LEU A 489 24.12 13.75 3.32
C LEU A 489 23.17 14.70 4.02
N LEU A 490 23.27 14.75 5.35
CA LEU A 490 22.45 15.56 6.22
C LEU A 490 23.33 16.47 7.08
N HIS A 491 22.95 17.73 7.17
CA HIS A 491 23.57 18.74 8.00
C HIS A 491 22.58 19.27 9.05
N LYS A 492 22.86 19.07 10.34
CA LYS A 492 22.08 19.67 11.44
C LYS A 492 22.54 21.11 11.65
N LEU A 493 21.72 22.07 11.21
CA LEU A 493 21.93 23.50 11.49
C LEU A 493 21.72 23.77 12.99
N THR A 494 20.71 23.14 13.57
CA THR A 494 20.45 23.04 15.00
C THR A 494 19.96 21.61 15.32
N PRO A 495 19.84 21.21 16.60
CA PRO A 495 19.23 19.93 16.95
C PRO A 495 17.79 19.76 16.46
N GLN A 496 17.11 20.87 16.11
CA GLN A 496 15.72 20.90 15.65
C GLN A 496 15.58 21.13 14.14
N LEU A 497 16.66 21.50 13.44
CA LEU A 497 16.62 21.90 12.02
C LEU A 497 17.75 21.23 11.24
N SER A 498 17.40 20.42 10.24
CA SER A 498 18.35 19.76 9.36
C SER A 498 18.12 20.10 7.89
N LEU A 499 19.22 20.20 7.13
CA LEU A 499 19.24 20.25 5.67
C LEU A 499 19.74 18.90 5.16
N TYR A 500 19.26 18.45 4.02
CA TYR A 500 19.80 17.23 3.41
C TYR A 500 19.78 17.30 1.89
N GLY A 501 20.61 16.44 1.29
CA GLY A 501 20.55 16.09 -0.12
C GLY A 501 20.72 14.58 -0.30
N SER A 502 20.08 13.99 -1.31
CA SER A 502 20.18 12.56 -1.58
C SER A 502 20.04 12.19 -3.05
N TYR A 503 20.60 11.03 -3.36
CA TYR A 503 20.55 10.32 -4.62
C TYR A 503 20.11 8.88 -4.37
N SER A 504 19.15 8.38 -5.14
CA SER A 504 18.73 6.98 -5.07
C SER A 504 18.27 6.46 -6.43
N GLU A 505 18.48 5.16 -6.66
CA GLU A 505 18.05 4.47 -7.87
C GLU A 505 16.95 3.44 -7.59
N SER A 506 16.18 3.13 -8.64
CA SER A 506 15.21 2.04 -8.67
C SER A 506 15.26 1.30 -10.00
N PHE A 507 14.77 0.07 -10.00
CA PHE A 507 14.53 -0.64 -11.23
C PHE A 507 13.28 -1.51 -11.17
N LYS A 508 12.76 -1.82 -12.36
CA LYS A 508 11.69 -2.79 -12.54
C LYS A 508 11.92 -3.61 -13.81
N PRO A 509 11.81 -4.94 -13.74
CA PRO A 509 11.83 -5.78 -14.93
C PRO A 509 10.78 -5.36 -15.95
N ASN A 510 11.14 -5.46 -17.23
CA ASN A 510 10.27 -5.14 -18.36
C ASN A 510 9.94 -6.41 -19.16
N ALA A 511 8.69 -6.51 -19.58
CA ALA A 511 8.23 -7.51 -20.55
C ALA A 511 7.33 -6.82 -21.60
N GLY A 512 7.61 -7.08 -22.88
CA GLY A 512 6.77 -6.67 -23.99
C GLY A 512 5.50 -7.50 -24.09
N SER A 513 4.42 -6.89 -24.57
CA SER A 513 3.16 -7.61 -24.84
C SER A 513 3.22 -8.53 -26.06
N ASP A 514 4.26 -8.40 -26.88
CA ASP A 514 4.61 -9.20 -28.05
C ASP A 514 5.58 -10.35 -27.74
N GLY A 515 5.90 -10.57 -26.46
CA GLY A 515 6.84 -11.61 -26.02
C GLY A 515 8.31 -11.19 -26.08
N GLN A 516 8.61 -9.95 -26.46
CA GLN A 516 9.99 -9.46 -26.40
C GLN A 516 10.40 -9.09 -24.96
N SER A 517 11.62 -9.47 -24.61
CA SER A 517 12.25 -9.05 -23.36
C SER A 517 13.03 -7.76 -23.56
N PHE A 518 12.89 -6.81 -22.65
CA PHE A 518 13.61 -5.54 -22.68
C PHE A 518 14.52 -5.39 -21.47
N SER A 519 15.50 -4.48 -21.59
CA SER A 519 16.24 -4.00 -20.42
C SER A 519 15.26 -3.43 -19.38
N PRO A 520 15.54 -3.58 -18.07
CA PRO A 520 14.71 -3.03 -17.01
C PRO A 520 14.45 -1.54 -17.16
N GLU A 521 13.27 -1.11 -16.70
CA GLU A 521 13.03 0.29 -16.40
C GLU A 521 14.00 0.69 -15.29
N LYS A 522 14.61 1.87 -15.44
CA LYS A 522 15.48 2.46 -14.42
C LYS A 522 14.90 3.78 -13.99
N GLY A 523 14.97 4.04 -12.69
CA GLY A 523 14.59 5.30 -12.10
C GLY A 523 15.76 5.87 -11.30
N ALA A 524 16.03 7.16 -11.44
CA ALA A 524 17.04 7.86 -10.66
C ALA A 524 16.44 9.14 -10.09
N SER A 525 16.69 9.40 -8.80
CA SER A 525 16.17 10.56 -8.09
C SER A 525 17.30 11.38 -7.50
N ARG A 526 17.16 12.70 -7.58
CA ARG A 526 17.94 13.68 -6.84
C ARG A 526 16.97 14.49 -5.99
N GLU A 527 17.27 14.62 -4.71
CA GLU A 527 16.43 15.34 -3.76
C GLU A 527 17.28 16.26 -2.89
N VAL A 528 16.73 17.43 -2.57
CA VAL A 528 17.24 18.31 -1.50
C VAL A 528 16.07 18.70 -0.61
N GLY A 529 16.31 18.87 0.68
CA GLY A 529 15.25 19.23 1.60
C GLY A 529 15.69 19.79 2.93
N VAL A 530 14.69 20.25 3.67
CA VAL A 530 14.79 20.83 5.01
C VAL A 530 13.82 20.10 5.92
N LYS A 531 14.22 19.82 7.15
CA LYS A 531 13.38 19.20 8.18
C LYS A 531 13.45 19.99 9.47
N LEU A 532 12.31 20.15 10.12
CA LEU A 532 12.14 20.79 11.41
C LEU A 532 11.44 19.80 12.35
N ASP A 533 11.96 19.62 13.56
CA ASP A 533 11.26 19.00 14.68
C ASP A 533 11.38 19.91 15.90
N ARG A 534 10.27 20.55 16.26
CA ARG A 534 10.24 21.54 17.34
C ARG A 534 8.92 21.50 18.08
N ASP A 535 8.97 21.45 19.41
CA ASP A 535 7.82 21.67 20.31
C ASP A 535 6.58 20.80 19.98
N GLY A 536 6.77 19.55 19.51
CA GLY A 536 5.66 18.66 19.16
C GLY A 536 5.16 18.80 17.71
N LEU A 537 5.87 19.57 16.88
CA LEU A 537 5.60 19.80 15.46
C LEU A 537 6.77 19.30 14.61
N SER A 538 6.47 18.45 13.62
CA SER A 538 7.38 18.10 12.54
C SER A 538 6.97 18.83 11.26
N ALA A 539 7.93 19.37 10.53
CA ALA A 539 7.73 19.93 9.20
C ALA A 539 8.87 19.52 8.25
N SER A 540 8.56 19.37 6.97
CA SER A 540 9.55 19.15 5.93
C SER A 540 9.19 19.88 4.65
N LEU A 541 10.24 20.30 3.93
CA LEU A 541 10.19 20.80 2.57
C LEU A 541 11.18 19.96 1.75
N ALA A 542 10.72 19.37 0.64
CA ALA A 542 11.57 18.62 -0.27
C ALA A 542 11.39 19.12 -1.70
N VAL A 543 12.49 19.24 -2.44
CA VAL A 543 12.51 19.51 -3.88
C VAL A 543 13.20 18.35 -4.56
N TYR A 544 12.56 17.78 -5.58
CA TYR A 544 13.04 16.55 -6.21
C TYR A 544 13.04 16.64 -7.74
N HIS A 545 13.89 15.82 -8.32
CA HIS A 545 13.95 15.55 -9.75
C HIS A 545 14.17 14.05 -9.95
N ILE A 546 13.24 13.41 -10.64
CA ILE A 546 13.20 11.97 -10.88
C ILE A 546 13.11 11.73 -12.39
N GLU A 547 14.02 10.91 -12.92
CA GLU A 547 13.98 10.42 -14.29
C GLU A 547 13.68 8.93 -14.31
N LYS A 548 12.79 8.50 -15.19
CA LYS A 548 12.49 7.10 -15.48
C LYS A 548 12.80 6.83 -16.94
N SER A 549 13.66 5.87 -17.22
CA SER A 549 14.10 5.48 -18.57
C SER A 549 13.77 4.02 -18.88
N ASN A 550 13.87 3.66 -20.17
CA ASN A 550 13.56 2.32 -20.71
C ASN A 550 12.09 1.91 -20.48
N VAL A 551 11.17 2.86 -20.53
CA VAL A 551 9.73 2.54 -20.46
C VAL A 551 9.32 1.80 -21.72
N VAL A 552 8.68 0.63 -21.56
CA VAL A 552 8.14 -0.14 -22.70
C VAL A 552 6.85 0.49 -23.18
N VAL A 553 6.81 0.79 -24.47
CA VAL A 553 5.62 1.29 -25.17
C VAL A 553 5.25 0.27 -26.25
N THR A 554 4.01 -0.18 -26.26
CA THR A 554 3.46 -1.03 -27.33
C THR A 554 2.59 -0.21 -28.26
N GLU A 555 2.90 -0.24 -29.55
CA GLU A 555 2.14 0.44 -30.59
C GLU A 555 1.97 -0.51 -31.79
N ASN A 556 0.74 -0.67 -32.30
CA ASN A 556 0.42 -1.60 -33.39
C ASN A 556 0.94 -3.04 -33.15
N ASN A 557 0.81 -3.52 -31.91
CA ASN A 557 1.32 -4.82 -31.44
C ASN A 557 2.85 -5.01 -31.51
N VAL A 558 3.62 -3.92 -31.64
CA VAL A 558 5.08 -3.92 -31.57
C VAL A 558 5.52 -3.21 -30.30
N SER A 559 6.31 -3.88 -29.46
CA SER A 559 6.86 -3.28 -28.24
C SER A 559 8.22 -2.64 -28.50
N ARG A 560 8.50 -1.50 -27.87
CA ARG A 560 9.84 -0.87 -27.84
C ARG A 560 10.15 -0.27 -26.47
N ALA A 561 11.39 -0.38 -26.01
CA ALA A 561 11.87 0.25 -24.77
C ALA A 561 12.70 1.49 -25.08
N VAL A 562 12.04 2.61 -25.40
CA VAL A 562 12.72 3.90 -25.66
C VAL A 562 12.09 5.08 -24.94
N GLY A 563 11.08 4.85 -24.09
CA GLY A 563 10.40 5.92 -23.38
C GLY A 563 11.23 6.48 -22.21
N LYS A 564 11.32 7.80 -22.11
CA LYS A 564 11.71 8.50 -20.88
C LYS A 564 10.57 9.35 -20.36
N ALA A 565 10.36 9.28 -19.05
CA ALA A 565 9.47 10.16 -18.32
C ALA A 565 10.23 10.83 -17.18
N ARG A 566 9.86 12.07 -16.88
CA ARG A 566 10.46 12.84 -15.80
C ARG A 566 9.36 13.33 -14.88
N SER A 567 9.64 13.32 -13.58
CA SER A 567 8.86 14.03 -12.58
C SER A 567 9.75 14.95 -11.76
N GLN A 568 9.35 16.21 -11.61
CA GLN A 568 10.04 17.18 -10.78
C GLN A 568 9.03 18.00 -9.99
N GLY A 569 9.38 18.38 -8.77
CA GLY A 569 8.39 18.96 -7.89
C GLY A 569 8.92 19.45 -6.56
N ALA A 570 7.99 19.99 -5.77
CA ALA A 570 8.21 20.43 -4.41
C ALA A 570 7.08 19.91 -3.52
N GLU A 571 7.42 19.48 -2.31
CA GLU A 571 6.51 18.93 -1.32
C GLU A 571 6.73 19.62 0.01
N VAL A 572 5.64 20.01 0.66
CA VAL A 572 5.62 20.48 2.04
C VAL A 572 4.72 19.54 2.82
N ASP A 573 5.20 19.08 3.97
CA ASP A 573 4.42 18.31 4.94
C ASP A 573 4.64 18.90 6.33
N VAL A 574 3.58 19.03 7.10
CA VAL A 574 3.57 19.51 8.48
C VAL A 574 2.65 18.60 9.28
N SER A 575 3.09 18.12 10.43
CA SER A 575 2.29 17.26 11.30
C SER A 575 2.66 17.46 12.76
N GLY A 576 1.67 17.53 13.65
CA GLY A 576 1.90 17.58 15.09
C GLY A 576 0.92 18.45 15.84
N GLN A 577 1.37 19.03 16.95
CA GLN A 577 0.58 19.93 17.80
C GLN A 577 0.93 21.39 17.51
N LEU A 578 -0.05 22.17 17.06
CA LEU A 578 0.09 23.63 16.93
C LEU A 578 -0.04 24.32 18.30
N THR A 579 -0.84 23.74 19.19
CA THR A 579 -0.97 24.13 20.60
C THR A 579 -1.19 22.87 21.44
N ARG A 580 -1.19 23.00 22.77
CA ARG A 580 -1.51 21.90 23.70
C ARG A 580 -2.84 21.19 23.45
N ARG A 581 -3.76 21.81 22.69
CA ARG A 581 -5.10 21.27 22.39
C ARG A 581 -5.39 21.14 20.90
N LEU A 582 -4.61 21.77 20.03
CA LEU A 582 -4.84 21.78 18.59
C LEU A 582 -3.78 20.96 17.87
N SER A 583 -4.19 19.83 17.31
CA SER A 583 -3.39 19.00 16.40
C SER A 583 -3.65 19.39 14.94
N ALA A 584 -2.61 19.32 14.10
CA ALA A 584 -2.73 19.61 12.68
C ALA A 584 -1.89 18.64 11.84
N ILE A 585 -2.40 18.36 10.64
CA ILE A 585 -1.64 17.83 9.50
C ILE A 585 -1.92 18.76 8.32
N ALA A 586 -0.88 19.25 7.67
CA ALA A 586 -0.99 20.02 6.45
C ALA A 586 0.02 19.51 5.43
N ASN A 587 -0.39 19.35 4.18
CA ASN A 587 0.52 19.00 3.10
C ASN A 587 0.15 19.71 1.80
N VAL A 588 1.17 19.97 0.99
CA VAL A 588 1.05 20.56 -0.34
C VAL A 588 2.07 19.89 -1.24
N ALA A 589 1.69 19.57 -2.47
CA ALA A 589 2.60 19.07 -3.49
C ALA A 589 2.39 19.80 -4.82
N TYR A 590 3.52 20.16 -5.43
CA TYR A 590 3.60 20.55 -6.83
C TYR A 590 4.36 19.47 -7.61
N THR A 591 3.74 18.90 -8.63
CA THR A 591 4.30 17.75 -9.38
C THR A 591 4.18 17.99 -10.88
N ASP A 592 5.30 18.23 -11.57
CA ASP A 592 5.38 18.30 -13.03
C ASP A 592 5.93 16.99 -13.59
N ALA A 593 5.02 16.06 -13.92
CA ALA A 593 5.34 14.76 -14.49
C ALA A 593 4.93 14.68 -15.97
N LYS A 594 5.90 14.37 -16.85
CA LYS A 594 5.68 14.33 -18.30
C LYS A 594 6.59 13.35 -19.01
N VAL A 595 6.20 12.96 -20.22
CA VAL A 595 7.05 12.23 -21.17
C VAL A 595 8.09 13.20 -21.73
N THR A 596 9.36 12.83 -21.65
CA THR A 596 10.49 13.63 -22.14
C THR A 596 11.11 13.07 -23.41
N GLU A 597 11.06 11.75 -23.62
CA GLU A 597 11.50 11.10 -24.86
C GLU A 597 10.53 9.97 -25.21
N ASP A 598 9.99 10.01 -26.43
CA ASP A 598 9.14 9.00 -27.07
C ASP A 598 8.98 9.41 -28.55
N ILE A 599 8.03 8.85 -29.30
CA ILE A 599 7.57 9.42 -30.56
C ILE A 599 7.08 10.86 -30.37
N ALA A 600 7.25 11.70 -31.40
CA ALA A 600 6.97 13.15 -31.33
C ALA A 600 5.57 13.49 -30.79
N ALA A 601 4.56 12.67 -31.09
CA ALA A 601 3.20 12.87 -30.62
C ALA A 601 3.03 12.73 -29.10
N ASN A 602 3.95 12.08 -28.38
CA ASN A 602 3.86 11.83 -26.95
C ASN A 602 4.78 12.73 -26.12
N VAL A 603 5.86 13.26 -26.70
CA VAL A 603 6.78 14.16 -26.01
C VAL A 603 6.02 15.40 -25.50
N GLY A 604 6.23 15.72 -24.22
CA GLY A 604 5.58 16.84 -23.55
C GLY A 604 4.21 16.52 -22.93
N LYS A 605 3.59 15.37 -23.25
CA LYS A 605 2.35 14.93 -22.61
C LYS A 605 2.55 14.69 -21.12
N ARG A 606 1.58 15.11 -20.32
CA ARG A 606 1.54 14.90 -18.87
C ARG A 606 1.17 13.44 -18.58
N LEU A 607 1.76 12.87 -17.54
CA LEU A 607 1.34 11.56 -17.06
C LEU A 607 -0.11 11.66 -16.52
N PHE A 608 -0.97 10.72 -16.94
CA PHE A 608 -2.38 10.73 -16.56
C PHE A 608 -2.56 10.38 -15.08
N ASN A 609 -3.67 10.81 -14.49
CA ASN A 609 -3.90 10.82 -13.04
C ASN A 609 -2.91 11.66 -12.20
N VAL A 610 -1.98 12.41 -12.80
CA VAL A 610 -1.04 13.27 -12.05
C VAL A 610 -1.51 14.73 -12.05
N PRO A 611 -2.05 15.24 -10.93
CA PRO A 611 -2.35 16.65 -10.79
C PRO A 611 -1.05 17.44 -10.62
N ARG A 612 -0.99 18.65 -11.17
CA ARG A 612 0.14 19.55 -10.91
C ARG A 612 0.17 20.06 -9.48
N ARG A 613 -1.00 20.13 -8.83
CA ARG A 613 -1.17 20.68 -7.49
C ARG A 613 -2.12 19.79 -6.70
N SER A 614 -1.71 19.39 -5.51
CA SER A 614 -2.57 18.73 -4.53
C SER A 614 -2.19 19.20 -3.12
N GLY A 615 -3.10 18.99 -2.18
CA GLY A 615 -2.81 19.26 -0.77
C GLY A 615 -3.98 18.94 0.12
N SER A 616 -3.72 18.85 1.41
CA SER A 616 -4.76 18.71 2.42
C SER A 616 -4.39 19.42 3.72
N LEU A 617 -5.41 19.73 4.50
CA LEU A 617 -5.31 20.27 5.84
C LEU A 617 -6.30 19.52 6.72
N SER A 618 -5.84 18.98 7.84
CA SER A 618 -6.66 18.36 8.88
C SER A 618 -6.34 19.00 10.21
N LEU A 619 -7.36 19.37 10.96
CA LEU A 619 -7.26 19.96 12.29
C LEU A 619 -8.11 19.14 13.27
N ALA A 620 -7.61 18.99 14.49
CA ALA A 620 -8.35 18.35 15.58
C ALA A 620 -8.09 19.08 16.89
N TYR A 621 -9.16 19.42 17.59
CA TYR A 621 -9.15 20.14 18.85
C TYR A 621 -9.61 19.23 20.00
N ASP A 622 -8.77 19.06 21.03
CA ASP A 622 -9.13 18.42 22.29
C ASP A 622 -9.73 19.46 23.25
N PHE A 623 -11.02 19.33 23.54
CA PHE A 623 -11.72 20.21 24.48
C PHE A 623 -11.38 19.88 25.95
N GLY A 624 -10.71 18.75 26.19
CA GLY A 624 -10.39 18.26 27.53
C GLY A 624 -11.57 17.54 28.18
N ALA A 625 -11.42 17.30 29.49
CA ALA A 625 -12.48 16.71 30.30
C ALA A 625 -13.53 17.76 30.69
N ASP A 626 -14.80 17.40 30.57
CA ASP A 626 -15.91 18.17 31.13
C ASP A 626 -16.04 17.96 32.66
N ARG A 627 -17.05 18.59 33.27
CA ARG A 627 -17.28 18.51 34.73
C ARG A 627 -17.58 17.08 35.22
N LEU A 628 -17.97 16.17 34.33
CA LEU A 628 -18.27 14.79 34.62
C LEU A 628 -17.09 13.86 34.30
N GLY A 629 -15.94 14.42 33.87
CA GLY A 629 -14.75 13.68 33.51
C GLY A 629 -14.81 13.07 32.10
N HIS A 630 -15.79 13.43 31.28
CA HIS A 630 -15.87 12.96 29.89
C HIS A 630 -15.01 13.83 28.99
N ARG A 631 -14.30 13.21 28.04
CA ARG A 631 -13.42 13.93 27.12
C ARG A 631 -14.09 14.13 25.77
N TRP A 632 -13.95 15.33 25.23
CA TRP A 632 -14.49 15.70 23.92
C TRP A 632 -13.36 16.09 22.97
N ARG A 633 -13.44 15.60 21.73
CA ARG A 633 -12.52 15.99 20.65
C ARG A 633 -13.31 16.15 19.38
N ALA A 634 -13.07 17.22 18.62
CA ALA A 634 -13.68 17.42 17.32
C ALA A 634 -12.65 17.91 16.33
N GLY A 635 -12.89 17.66 15.05
CA GLY A 635 -11.98 18.06 14.02
C GLY A 635 -12.59 17.97 12.64
N GLY A 636 -11.82 18.40 11.66
CA GLY A 636 -12.19 18.34 10.27
C GLY A 636 -11.00 18.56 9.38
N GLY A 637 -11.14 18.18 8.13
CA GLY A 637 -10.09 18.37 7.15
C GLY A 637 -10.64 18.51 5.75
N ALA A 638 -9.88 19.20 4.91
CA ALA A 638 -10.19 19.36 3.50
C ALA A 638 -9.01 18.88 2.65
N ARG A 639 -9.30 18.28 1.50
CA ARG A 639 -8.30 17.87 0.51
C ARG A 639 -8.64 18.45 -0.85
N TYR A 640 -7.62 18.89 -1.58
CA TYR A 640 -7.70 19.39 -2.95
C TYR A 640 -6.86 18.52 -3.88
N VAL A 641 -7.43 18.19 -5.03
CA VAL A 641 -6.74 17.53 -6.13
C VAL A 641 -7.01 18.32 -7.40
N GLY A 642 -5.94 18.81 -8.04
CA GLY A 642 -6.03 19.59 -9.26
C GLY A 642 -6.51 18.80 -10.48
N ALA A 643 -6.84 19.54 -11.54
CA ALA A 643 -7.19 18.96 -12.83
C ALA A 643 -6.01 18.16 -13.39
N ARG A 644 -6.32 17.01 -13.99
CA ARG A 644 -5.30 16.06 -14.46
C ARG A 644 -5.80 15.28 -15.67
N PRO A 645 -4.90 14.89 -16.60
CA PRO A 645 -5.30 14.09 -17.74
C PRO A 645 -5.89 12.75 -17.29
N GLY A 646 -6.92 12.30 -18.00
CA GLY A 646 -7.54 11.00 -17.78
C GLY A 646 -6.88 9.85 -18.54
N ASP A 647 -6.10 10.15 -19.59
CA ASP A 647 -5.38 9.16 -20.40
C ASP A 647 -3.99 9.64 -20.84
N SER A 648 -3.20 8.69 -21.36
CA SER A 648 -1.84 8.94 -21.85
C SER A 648 -1.80 9.85 -23.08
N ALA A 649 -2.89 9.90 -23.86
CA ALA A 649 -3.04 10.82 -24.98
C ALA A 649 -3.33 12.27 -24.55
N ASN A 650 -3.70 12.48 -23.28
CA ASN A 650 -4.24 13.73 -22.75
C ASN A 650 -5.47 14.21 -23.54
N SER A 651 -6.33 13.28 -23.97
CA SER A 651 -7.53 13.56 -24.77
C SER A 651 -8.71 14.10 -23.96
N PHE A 652 -8.70 13.87 -22.64
CA PHE A 652 -9.65 14.46 -21.69
C PHE A 652 -9.00 14.70 -20.33
N GLU A 653 -9.59 15.59 -19.54
CA GLU A 653 -9.13 15.88 -18.18
C GLU A 653 -10.20 15.52 -17.14
N LEU A 654 -9.75 15.00 -16.00
CA LEU A 654 -10.56 14.90 -14.80
C LEU A 654 -10.61 16.28 -14.13
N PRO A 655 -11.80 16.82 -13.82
CA PRO A 655 -11.93 18.11 -13.14
C PRO A 655 -11.24 18.12 -11.77
N ALA A 656 -10.76 19.30 -11.38
CA ALA A 656 -10.27 19.53 -10.03
C ALA A 656 -11.40 19.36 -9.01
N TYR A 657 -11.07 18.92 -7.80
CA TYR A 657 -12.05 18.80 -6.73
C TYR A 657 -11.47 19.16 -5.37
N SER A 658 -12.37 19.53 -4.46
CA SER A 658 -12.11 19.73 -3.04
C SER A 658 -13.20 19.03 -2.26
N VAL A 659 -12.82 18.21 -1.29
CA VAL A 659 -13.74 17.45 -0.43
C VAL A 659 -13.32 17.69 1.02
N ALA A 660 -14.30 17.81 1.91
CA ALA A 660 -14.08 18.03 3.33
C ALA A 660 -14.76 16.96 4.17
N ASP A 661 -14.14 16.62 5.29
CA ASP A 661 -14.63 15.68 6.28
C ASP A 661 -14.65 16.34 7.66
N ALA A 662 -15.50 15.86 8.55
CA ALA A 662 -15.58 16.30 9.93
C ALA A 662 -15.81 15.13 10.88
N PHE A 663 -15.43 15.30 12.15
CA PHE A 663 -15.73 14.35 13.20
C PHE A 663 -15.95 15.03 14.55
N VAL A 664 -16.68 14.32 15.41
CA VAL A 664 -16.75 14.57 16.85
C VAL A 664 -16.65 13.24 17.58
N SER A 665 -15.89 13.22 18.66
CA SER A 665 -15.72 12.05 19.52
C SER A 665 -15.92 12.43 20.98
N TRP A 666 -16.51 11.49 21.71
CA TRP A 666 -16.76 11.54 23.13
C TRP A 666 -16.15 10.30 23.78
N GLN A 667 -15.49 10.49 24.92
CA GLN A 667 -14.92 9.41 25.72
C GLN A 667 -15.42 9.52 27.16
N GLY A 668 -16.03 8.46 27.66
CA GLY A 668 -16.50 8.33 29.02
C GLY A 668 -16.25 6.92 29.56
N LYS A 669 -17.12 6.46 30.46
CA LYS A 669 -17.07 5.11 31.02
C LYS A 669 -18.43 4.46 30.99
N LEU A 670 -18.47 3.15 30.77
CA LEU A 670 -19.61 2.29 31.00
C LEU A 670 -19.24 1.32 32.13
N GLY A 671 -19.76 1.56 33.34
CA GLY A 671 -19.25 0.89 34.54
C GLY A 671 -17.78 1.25 34.80
N ARG A 672 -16.91 0.22 34.83
CA ARG A 672 -15.46 0.41 35.01
C ARG A 672 -14.69 0.60 33.69
N ASN A 673 -15.35 0.33 32.57
CA ASN A 673 -14.71 0.17 31.27
C ASN A 673 -14.78 1.48 30.46
N PRO A 674 -13.67 1.91 29.81
CA PRO A 674 -13.70 3.04 28.88
C PRO A 674 -14.69 2.84 27.72
N LEU A 675 -15.50 3.86 27.46
CA LEU A 675 -16.45 3.90 26.35
C LEU A 675 -16.13 5.08 25.44
N SER A 676 -15.97 4.82 24.14
CA SER A 676 -15.79 5.84 23.11
C SER A 676 -16.95 5.83 22.13
N LEU A 677 -17.51 7.00 21.85
CA LEU A 677 -18.48 7.25 20.79
C LEU A 677 -17.86 8.22 19.79
N GLN A 678 -17.98 7.94 18.50
CA GLN A 678 -17.41 8.78 17.46
C GLN A 678 -18.33 8.87 16.25
N LEU A 679 -18.66 10.11 15.88
CA LEU A 679 -19.42 10.44 14.69
C LEU A 679 -18.48 11.06 13.66
N ASN A 680 -18.47 10.51 12.45
CA ASN A 680 -17.74 11.04 11.30
C ASN A 680 -18.72 11.37 10.18
N VAL A 681 -18.45 12.48 9.48
CA VAL A 681 -19.10 12.85 8.23
C VAL A 681 -18.03 13.00 7.17
N LYS A 682 -17.98 12.08 6.22
CA LYS A 682 -17.09 12.16 5.05
C LYS A 682 -17.81 12.83 3.90
N ASN A 683 -17.08 13.58 3.08
CA ASN A 683 -17.63 14.38 1.98
C ASN A 683 -18.81 15.24 2.45
N LEU A 684 -18.54 16.10 3.44
CA LEU A 684 -19.50 16.92 4.18
C LEU A 684 -20.47 17.71 3.28
N PHE A 685 -19.98 18.21 2.14
CA PHE A 685 -20.74 18.98 1.17
C PHE A 685 -21.38 18.14 0.06
N ASP A 686 -21.31 16.81 0.17
CA ASP A 686 -21.90 15.85 -0.76
C ASP A 686 -21.50 16.07 -2.24
N LYS A 687 -20.23 16.45 -2.44
CA LYS A 687 -19.72 16.81 -3.76
C LYS A 687 -19.62 15.57 -4.64
N THR A 688 -20.04 15.68 -5.89
CA THR A 688 -19.71 14.70 -6.93
C THR A 688 -18.34 15.05 -7.52
N TYR A 689 -17.42 14.08 -7.53
CA TYR A 689 -16.07 14.25 -8.06
C TYR A 689 -15.57 12.97 -8.75
N TYR A 690 -14.48 13.07 -9.50
CA TYR A 690 -13.90 11.97 -10.26
C TYR A 690 -12.50 11.65 -9.72
N ALA A 691 -12.39 10.53 -9.01
CA ALA A 691 -11.25 10.21 -8.15
C ALA A 691 -10.04 9.70 -8.93
N SER A 692 -10.26 8.94 -10.01
CA SER A 692 -9.20 8.46 -10.90
C SER A 692 -9.77 7.92 -12.21
N SER A 693 -8.91 7.78 -13.22
CA SER A 693 -9.22 7.10 -14.49
C SER A 693 -8.37 5.85 -14.68
N SER A 694 -8.88 4.91 -15.47
CA SER A 694 -8.12 3.76 -15.94
C SER A 694 -7.16 4.04 -17.08
N GLY A 695 -7.12 5.27 -17.60
CA GLY A 695 -6.52 5.58 -18.90
C GLY A 695 -7.52 5.55 -20.05
N SER A 696 -8.83 5.47 -19.75
CA SER A 696 -9.91 5.42 -20.73
C SER A 696 -11.06 6.33 -20.33
N ALA A 697 -11.60 7.06 -21.30
CA ALA A 697 -12.81 7.85 -21.14
C ALA A 697 -14.05 6.99 -20.86
N LEU A 698 -13.99 5.66 -21.05
CA LEU A 698 -15.10 4.76 -20.75
C LEU A 698 -15.14 4.28 -19.30
N GLN A 699 -14.10 4.59 -18.51
CA GLN A 699 -13.88 4.00 -17.20
C GLN A 699 -13.25 5.03 -16.26
N VAL A 700 -14.09 5.88 -15.67
CA VAL A 700 -13.68 6.91 -14.71
C VAL A 700 -14.38 6.69 -13.39
N ARG A 701 -13.60 6.47 -12.33
CA ARG A 701 -14.11 6.27 -10.96
C ARG A 701 -14.78 7.55 -10.46
N VAL A 702 -16.03 7.42 -10.02
CA VAL A 702 -16.73 8.47 -9.29
C VAL A 702 -16.39 8.36 -7.81
N GLY A 703 -16.10 9.49 -7.19
CA GLY A 703 -15.83 9.59 -5.77
C GLY A 703 -17.05 9.27 -4.91
N GLU A 704 -16.79 8.84 -3.69
CA GLU A 704 -17.82 8.47 -2.72
C GLU A 704 -18.70 9.69 -2.35
N PRO A 705 -20.02 9.49 -2.21
CA PRO A 705 -20.93 10.54 -1.74
C PRO A 705 -20.70 10.82 -0.26
N ARG A 706 -21.48 11.75 0.29
CA ARG A 706 -21.50 11.96 1.73
C ARG A 706 -21.79 10.67 2.48
N GLU A 707 -20.97 10.36 3.48
CA GLU A 707 -21.18 9.24 4.40
C GLU A 707 -21.21 9.75 5.83
N VAL A 708 -22.25 9.38 6.57
CA VAL A 708 -22.34 9.59 8.02
C VAL A 708 -22.14 8.25 8.70
N ALA A 709 -21.21 8.17 9.66
CA ALA A 709 -20.92 6.95 10.39
C ALA A 709 -20.75 7.22 11.88
N LEU A 710 -21.36 6.35 12.69
CA LEU A 710 -21.20 6.29 14.13
C LEU A 710 -20.45 5.02 14.50
N GLN A 711 -19.45 5.13 15.36
CA GLN A 711 -18.78 4.00 15.97
C GLN A 711 -18.84 4.10 17.49
N THR A 712 -19.15 2.97 18.10
CA THR A 712 -19.04 2.73 19.53
C THR A 712 -17.92 1.74 19.78
N ARG A 713 -17.03 2.05 20.72
CA ARG A 713 -15.96 1.15 21.17
C ARG A 713 -15.97 1.07 22.68
N LEU A 714 -16.09 -0.14 23.22
CA LEU A 714 -15.89 -0.43 24.63
C LEU A 714 -14.52 -1.09 24.78
N SER A 715 -13.71 -0.61 25.71
CA SER A 715 -12.39 -1.18 26.02
C SER A 715 -12.37 -1.71 27.45
N PHE A 716 -11.59 -2.74 27.74
CA PHE A 716 -11.53 -3.42 29.03
C PHE A 716 -10.17 -4.05 29.29
#